data_AF-A0AAV5RXI0-F1
#
_entry.id   AF-A0AAV5RXI0-F1
#
_cell.length_a   1.000
_cell.length_b   1.000
_cell.length_c   1.000
_cell.angle_alpha   90.00
_cell.angle_beta   90.00
_cell.angle_gamma   90.00
#
_symmetry.space_group_name_H-M   'P 1'
#
loop_
_entity.id
_entity.type
_entity.pdbx_description
1 polymer ?
#
loop_
_entity_poly.entity_id
_entity_poly.type
_entity_poly.pdbx_seq_one_letter_code
_entity_poly.pdbx_strand_id
1 'polypeptide(L)'
;MLRATTSRVATNLLKKNLRSVSRVGGVSLVSSALLKNVQSARCISTEPTKTFTKLSSTSDKQRDQIFNYSWGSWLKNDKLQKEMRQTRFSIEGLNTVINNLYAESTANAKLDAKDLTTLKTHKDQTITLPNNVNTKNLDVLNANEKQISIKTISSYHEGKHHRIYKIDTSVPGKSLVLRIPYQIDSAKTIQNRIKSEVATMDYVATKCGIDTPTVFMYSTDHNNPVGAPFILEEFIDGELLMKQWDPLCEDEADNRPPEKLKKVINTVADFHSKLNAVQFNTVGSIFFKEDVDAKILNDKNTEIIDDKWVIGPVMERSFWRKKNGVKGEVDTYLGPWTDKKNATTSIVENLGAIEQENAKGRAALIDAGSSSEIHNKDVINEQISTFERLNKIAPYLFNLSVEENKNIPNLENLLKSSIYDPDLDPMNIIVSKKDNKPYLLDFEGSVVKPFILQSSPRFVEYDGPKIYNIKEEIPDFDKLSENEKVQCQFIYKRTRNQYLWENALNERHPELIVSMAPPIKLLRSPYAAANERKTDEDYLLIDENLLQLRQIWEELFKNKLVSEEKFPLEYTEEQIKKHADALAKLQEKLVTTPFAATQGWVPQDMFDNLVKSGLLIKDANGDYSLKPATEQPKAEKSAEEPKKQ
;
A
#
# COMPACT_ATOMS: atom_id res chain seq x y z
N MET A 1 12.39 -29.19 11.31
CA MET A 1 12.62 -30.08 10.16
C MET A 1 12.49 -29.36 8.81
N LEU A 2 11.42 -28.61 8.52
CA LEU A 2 11.33 -27.86 7.24
C LEU A 2 12.53 -26.94 6.97
N ARG A 3 13.04 -26.14 7.93
CA ARG A 3 14.26 -25.31 7.76
C ARG A 3 15.55 -26.12 7.46
N ALA A 4 15.68 -27.35 7.97
CA ALA A 4 16.89 -28.16 7.81
C ALA A 4 16.89 -28.94 6.48
N THR A 5 15.72 -29.41 6.03
CA THR A 5 15.56 -30.07 4.73
C THR A 5 15.49 -29.05 3.59
N THR A 6 14.88 -27.87 3.81
CA THR A 6 14.90 -26.75 2.84
C THR A 6 16.26 -26.06 2.76
N SER A 7 17.08 -26.06 3.81
CA SER A 7 18.45 -25.54 3.77
C SER A 7 19.28 -26.22 2.68
N ARG A 8 19.31 -27.55 2.60
CA ARG A 8 20.12 -28.28 1.61
C ARG A 8 19.67 -28.07 0.15
N VAL A 9 18.36 -27.89 -0.05
CA VAL A 9 17.74 -27.65 -1.37
C VAL A 9 17.91 -26.17 -1.77
N ALA A 10 17.67 -25.24 -0.84
CA ALA A 10 17.88 -23.80 -1.03
C ALA A 10 19.35 -23.43 -1.24
N THR A 11 20.31 -24.10 -0.58
CA THR A 11 21.76 -23.85 -0.80
C THR A 11 22.21 -24.34 -2.18
N ASN A 12 21.62 -25.42 -2.71
CA ASN A 12 21.90 -25.89 -4.08
C ASN A 12 21.20 -25.05 -5.15
N LEU A 13 20.00 -24.51 -4.85
CA LEU A 13 19.29 -23.53 -5.68
C LEU A 13 19.98 -22.16 -5.69
N LEU A 14 20.50 -21.68 -4.55
CA LEU A 14 21.34 -20.47 -4.46
C LEU A 14 22.64 -20.63 -5.26
N LYS A 15 23.29 -21.81 -5.22
CA LYS A 15 24.49 -22.08 -6.03
C LYS A 15 24.21 -22.19 -7.54
N LYS A 16 23.03 -22.68 -7.95
CA LYS A 16 22.61 -22.70 -9.37
C LYS A 16 22.16 -21.31 -9.86
N ASN A 17 21.44 -20.55 -9.03
CA ASN A 17 21.04 -19.18 -9.32
C ASN A 17 22.23 -18.21 -9.27
N LEU A 18 23.27 -18.47 -8.47
CA LEU A 18 24.52 -17.71 -8.56
C LEU A 18 25.21 -17.88 -9.92
N ARG A 19 25.01 -19.00 -10.63
CA ARG A 19 25.54 -19.20 -12.00
C ARG A 19 24.69 -18.57 -13.11
N SER A 20 23.41 -18.29 -12.87
CA SER A 20 22.56 -17.51 -13.80
C SER A 20 22.65 -16.00 -13.51
N VAL A 21 22.73 -15.63 -12.23
CA VAL A 21 22.99 -14.25 -11.76
C VAL A 21 24.43 -13.83 -12.03
N SER A 22 25.41 -14.73 -12.13
CA SER A 22 26.76 -14.39 -12.60
C SER A 22 26.84 -13.95 -14.06
N ARG A 23 25.79 -14.14 -14.87
CA ARG A 23 25.66 -13.48 -16.18
C ARG A 23 25.05 -12.08 -16.11
N VAL A 24 24.44 -11.71 -14.97
CA VAL A 24 23.74 -10.43 -14.72
C VAL A 24 24.54 -9.52 -13.76
N GLY A 25 25.55 -10.06 -13.06
CA GLY A 25 26.45 -9.32 -12.16
C GLY A 25 27.39 -8.30 -12.83
N GLY A 26 27.24 -8.05 -14.14
CA GLY A 26 27.96 -7.01 -14.88
C GLY A 26 27.22 -5.66 -14.96
N VAL A 27 26.02 -5.53 -14.39
CA VAL A 27 25.26 -4.28 -14.47
C VAL A 27 25.64 -3.37 -13.30
N SER A 28 26.64 -2.54 -13.54
CA SER A 28 26.96 -1.36 -12.75
C SER A 28 25.66 -0.61 -12.42
N LEU A 29 25.34 -0.47 -11.13
CA LEU A 29 24.33 0.46 -10.61
C LEU A 29 24.79 1.90 -10.87
N VAL A 30 24.71 2.35 -12.12
CA VAL A 30 24.96 3.75 -12.52
C VAL A 30 23.98 4.70 -11.82
N SER A 31 22.82 4.20 -11.35
CA SER A 31 21.85 4.99 -10.59
C SER A 31 22.38 5.47 -9.22
N SER A 32 23.31 4.74 -8.61
CA SER A 32 23.89 5.14 -7.31
C SER A 32 24.83 6.35 -7.44
N ALA A 33 25.51 6.50 -8.58
CA ALA A 33 26.41 7.62 -8.85
C ALA A 33 25.64 8.93 -9.12
N LEU A 34 24.48 8.85 -9.78
CA LEU A 34 23.58 10.01 -9.99
C LEU A 34 23.00 10.56 -8.67
N LEU A 35 22.77 9.69 -7.68
CA LEU A 35 22.19 10.08 -6.39
C LEU A 35 23.24 10.51 -5.34
N LYS A 36 24.51 10.08 -5.47
CA LYS A 36 25.60 10.52 -4.57
C LYS A 36 25.84 12.04 -4.63
N ASN A 37 25.58 12.68 -5.77
CA ASN A 37 25.75 14.13 -5.92
C ASN A 37 24.49 14.96 -5.59
N VAL A 38 23.35 14.32 -5.26
CA VAL A 38 22.13 15.01 -4.80
C VAL A 38 21.97 14.86 -3.28
N GLN A 39 23.10 14.85 -2.55
CA GLN A 39 23.14 15.18 -1.12
C GLN A 39 23.21 16.71 -0.90
N SER A 40 22.72 17.53 -1.84
CA SER A 40 22.36 18.90 -1.50
C SER A 40 21.18 18.84 -0.54
N ALA A 41 21.39 19.34 0.68
CA ALA A 41 20.38 19.43 1.73
C ALA A 41 19.00 19.79 1.14
N ARG A 42 17.98 18.99 1.45
CA ARG A 42 16.59 19.33 1.14
C ARG A 42 16.25 20.64 1.86
N CYS A 43 16.41 21.78 1.20
CA CYS A 43 15.99 23.07 1.72
C CYS A 43 14.49 23.22 1.47
N ILE A 44 13.68 22.57 2.31
CA ILE A 44 12.26 22.92 2.43
C ILE A 44 12.23 24.15 3.34
N SER A 45 11.59 25.23 2.88
CA SER A 45 11.32 26.40 3.72
C SER A 45 10.66 25.94 5.02
N THR A 46 11.21 26.33 6.17
CA THR A 46 10.58 26.09 7.47
C THR A 46 9.37 27.00 7.70
N GLU A 47 9.18 28.01 6.85
CA GLU A 47 8.06 28.94 6.91
C GLU A 47 7.00 28.57 5.85
N PRO A 48 5.74 28.30 6.26
CA PRO A 48 4.66 28.03 5.33
C PRO A 48 4.19 29.31 4.64
N THR A 49 3.91 29.24 3.34
CA THR A 49 3.23 30.31 2.61
C THR A 49 1.83 30.50 3.18
N LYS A 50 1.50 31.72 3.62
CA LYS A 50 0.20 32.06 4.22
C LYS A 50 -0.62 32.92 3.27
N THR A 51 -1.88 32.54 3.10
CA THR A 51 -2.87 33.32 2.34
C THR A 51 -4.06 33.60 3.25
N PHE A 52 -4.51 34.85 3.32
CA PHE A 52 -5.69 35.25 4.09
C PHE A 52 -6.86 35.50 3.14
N THR A 53 -7.96 34.78 3.31
CA THR A 53 -9.19 34.93 2.51
C THR A 53 -10.42 35.02 3.43
N LYS A 54 -11.48 35.70 2.97
CA LYS A 54 -12.80 35.61 3.62
C LYS A 54 -13.47 34.29 3.24
N LEU A 55 -14.10 33.63 4.21
CA LEU A 55 -14.81 32.35 3.99
C LEU A 55 -15.83 32.43 2.84
N SER A 56 -16.58 33.54 2.76
CA SER A 56 -17.62 33.78 1.76
C SER A 56 -17.11 34.18 0.37
N SER A 57 -15.81 34.47 0.21
CA SER A 57 -15.27 34.91 -1.09
C SER A 57 -14.92 33.70 -1.96
N THR A 58 -15.93 33.17 -2.67
CA THR A 58 -15.78 31.97 -3.51
C THR A 58 -14.95 32.15 -4.77
N SER A 59 -14.72 33.40 -5.16
CA SER A 59 -13.99 33.82 -6.35
C SER A 59 -12.54 34.29 -6.08
N ASP A 60 -12.06 34.26 -4.83
CA ASP A 60 -10.70 34.66 -4.51
C ASP A 60 -9.67 33.64 -5.04
N LYS A 61 -8.99 33.97 -6.14
CA LYS A 61 -7.97 33.12 -6.77
C LYS A 61 -6.80 32.80 -5.83
N GLN A 62 -6.52 33.63 -4.82
CA GLN A 62 -5.43 33.36 -3.88
C GLN A 62 -5.75 32.14 -3.01
N ARG A 63 -7.03 31.84 -2.79
CA ARG A 63 -7.48 30.68 -2.01
C ARG A 63 -7.32 29.35 -2.75
N ASP A 64 -7.27 29.37 -4.08
CA ASP A 64 -7.29 28.15 -4.89
C ASP A 64 -6.02 27.32 -4.75
N GLN A 65 -4.91 27.92 -4.30
CA GLN A 65 -3.64 27.24 -4.07
C GLN A 65 -3.78 26.07 -3.09
N ILE A 66 -4.64 26.17 -2.08
CA ILE A 66 -4.80 25.12 -1.06
C ILE A 66 -5.47 23.85 -1.63
N PHE A 67 -6.10 23.94 -2.79
CA PHE A 67 -6.78 22.82 -3.45
C PHE A 67 -5.90 22.17 -4.52
N ASN A 68 -4.86 22.86 -4.99
CA ASN A 68 -3.95 22.37 -6.03
C ASN A 68 -2.91 21.41 -5.45
N TYR A 69 -2.65 20.31 -6.15
CA TYR A 69 -1.61 19.35 -5.77
C TYR A 69 -0.23 20.00 -5.81
N SER A 70 0.56 19.82 -4.74
CA SER A 70 1.83 20.52 -4.55
C SER A 70 3.02 19.64 -4.18
N TRP A 71 2.79 18.38 -3.80
CA TRP A 71 3.86 17.54 -3.25
C TRP A 71 4.80 16.94 -4.31
N GLY A 72 4.42 16.90 -5.58
CA GLY A 72 5.35 16.40 -6.59
C GLY A 72 4.98 16.71 -8.02
N SER A 73 5.86 16.26 -8.90
CA SER A 73 5.72 16.42 -10.32
C SER A 73 5.93 15.12 -11.06
N TRP A 74 5.20 14.93 -12.15
CA TRP A 74 5.40 13.82 -13.07
C TRP A 74 6.28 14.26 -14.22
N LEU A 75 7.21 13.39 -14.61
CA LEU A 75 8.02 13.61 -15.80
C LEU A 75 7.18 13.66 -17.08
N LYS A 76 6.01 13.02 -17.09
CA LYS A 76 5.08 13.03 -18.23
C LYS A 76 3.69 13.44 -17.80
N ASN A 77 3.01 14.27 -18.61
CA ASN A 77 1.64 14.73 -18.36
C ASN A 77 1.45 15.41 -16.98
N ASP A 78 2.46 16.12 -16.46
CA ASP A 78 2.45 16.73 -15.12
C ASP A 78 1.17 17.53 -14.84
N LYS A 79 0.79 18.39 -15.78
CA LYS A 79 -0.39 19.24 -15.66
C LYS A 79 -1.67 18.43 -15.45
N LEU A 80 -1.89 17.40 -16.28
CA LEU A 80 -3.06 16.53 -16.17
C LEU A 80 -3.05 15.75 -14.84
N GLN A 81 -1.90 15.21 -14.43
CA GLN A 81 -1.79 14.47 -13.17
C GLN A 81 -2.08 15.33 -11.94
N LYS A 82 -1.70 16.62 -11.99
CA LYS A 82 -2.00 17.61 -10.94
C LYS A 82 -3.46 18.05 -10.96
N GLU A 83 -4.05 18.26 -12.13
CA GLU A 83 -5.47 18.61 -12.30
C GLU A 83 -6.39 17.51 -11.75
N MET A 84 -6.09 16.23 -12.04
CA MET A 84 -6.84 15.08 -11.50
C MET A 84 -6.73 14.92 -9.97
N ARG A 85 -5.75 15.59 -9.34
CA ARG A 85 -5.50 15.57 -7.89
C ARG A 85 -5.89 16.88 -7.21
N GLN A 86 -6.65 17.73 -7.88
CA GLN A 86 -7.26 18.87 -7.20
C GLN A 86 -8.38 18.40 -6.26
N THR A 87 -8.37 18.92 -5.04
CA THR A 87 -9.36 18.59 -3.99
C THR A 87 -10.14 19.85 -3.63
N ARG A 88 -10.88 20.39 -4.60
CA ARG A 88 -11.70 21.60 -4.38
C ARG A 88 -12.94 21.26 -3.55
N PHE A 89 -13.19 22.02 -2.49
CA PHE A 89 -14.36 21.86 -1.63
C PHE A 89 -14.89 23.20 -1.11
N SER A 90 -16.10 23.19 -0.56
CA SER A 90 -16.75 24.34 0.08
C SER A 90 -16.26 24.52 1.52
N ILE A 91 -15.47 25.56 1.77
CA ILE A 91 -15.03 25.89 3.14
C ILE A 91 -16.21 26.33 4.02
N GLU A 92 -17.18 27.05 3.46
CA GLU A 92 -18.42 27.40 4.15
C GLU A 92 -19.24 26.15 4.51
N GLY A 93 -19.35 25.22 3.56
CA GLY A 93 -19.99 23.93 3.77
C GLY A 93 -19.32 23.10 4.86
N LEU A 94 -17.98 23.06 4.86
CA LEU A 94 -17.21 22.44 5.93
C LEU A 94 -17.49 23.09 7.28
N ASN A 95 -17.55 24.42 7.36
CA ASN A 95 -17.88 25.12 8.60
C ASN A 95 -19.30 24.78 9.09
N THR A 96 -20.27 24.65 8.18
CA THR A 96 -21.64 24.20 8.50
C THR A 96 -21.65 22.78 9.06
N VAL A 97 -20.94 21.86 8.40
CA VAL A 97 -20.82 20.47 8.84
C VAL A 97 -20.18 20.36 10.23
N ILE A 98 -19.11 21.12 10.49
CA ILE A 98 -18.48 21.16 11.81
C ILE A 98 -19.45 21.71 12.86
N ASN A 99 -20.21 22.78 12.57
CA ASN A 99 -21.21 23.28 13.52
C ASN A 99 -22.28 22.24 13.86
N ASN A 100 -22.78 21.53 12.86
CA ASN A 100 -23.75 20.45 13.06
C ASN A 100 -23.16 19.34 13.94
N LEU A 101 -21.90 18.98 13.71
CA LEU A 101 -21.18 17.97 14.50
C LEU A 101 -21.09 18.35 16.00
N TYR A 102 -20.78 19.60 16.32
CA TYR A 102 -20.69 20.08 17.71
C TYR A 102 -22.07 20.23 18.38
N ALA A 103 -23.10 20.61 17.61
CA ALA A 103 -24.47 20.62 18.12
C ALA A 103 -24.93 19.19 18.47
N GLU A 104 -24.60 18.22 17.62
CA GLU A 104 -24.87 16.80 17.88
C GLU A 104 -24.08 16.28 19.07
N SER A 105 -22.80 16.62 19.22
CA SER A 105 -21.99 16.15 20.34
C SER A 105 -22.56 16.57 21.71
N THR A 106 -23.16 17.75 21.77
CA THR A 106 -23.86 18.26 22.96
C THR A 106 -25.19 17.55 23.19
N ALA A 107 -25.90 17.16 22.13
CA ALA A 107 -27.15 16.40 22.23
C ALA A 107 -26.88 14.95 22.69
N ASN A 108 -25.87 14.30 22.10
CA ASN A 108 -25.47 12.92 22.42
C ASN A 108 -25.01 12.76 23.87
N ALA A 109 -24.47 13.82 24.49
CA ALA A 109 -24.09 13.81 25.91
C ALA A 109 -25.26 13.54 26.88
N LYS A 110 -26.51 13.61 26.41
CA LYS A 110 -27.73 13.32 27.20
C LYS A 110 -28.33 11.93 26.94
N LEU A 111 -27.78 11.18 25.99
CA LEU A 111 -28.30 9.89 25.54
C LEU A 111 -27.54 8.74 26.21
N ASP A 112 -28.20 7.58 26.33
CA ASP A 112 -27.54 6.36 26.80
C ASP A 112 -26.57 5.83 25.72
N ALA A 113 -25.45 5.24 26.14
CA ALA A 113 -24.44 4.72 25.21
C ALA A 113 -24.99 3.67 24.23
N LYS A 114 -26.01 2.89 24.63
CA LYS A 114 -26.70 1.89 23.80
C LYS A 114 -27.44 2.52 22.60
N ASP A 115 -27.82 3.79 22.70
CA ASP A 115 -28.57 4.51 21.66
C ASP A 115 -27.63 5.16 20.63
N LEU A 116 -26.30 5.06 20.84
CA LEU A 116 -25.27 5.72 20.03
C LEU A 116 -24.45 4.73 19.19
N THR A 117 -24.85 3.46 19.11
CA THR A 117 -24.05 2.39 18.50
C THR A 117 -24.21 2.27 16.98
N THR A 118 -25.33 2.74 16.42
CA THR A 118 -25.61 2.67 14.98
C THR A 118 -25.20 3.95 14.27
N LEU A 119 -24.89 3.84 12.97
CA LEU A 119 -24.64 5.01 12.14
C LEU A 119 -25.87 5.93 12.08
N LYS A 120 -25.63 7.23 11.98
CA LYS A 120 -26.68 8.23 11.79
C LYS A 120 -26.43 8.98 10.48
N THR A 121 -27.29 8.71 9.51
CA THR A 121 -27.32 9.42 8.21
C THR A 121 -28.20 10.65 8.29
N HIS A 122 -27.63 11.80 7.92
CA HIS A 122 -28.31 13.09 7.91
C HIS A 122 -28.98 13.37 6.56
N LYS A 123 -29.88 14.36 6.53
CA LYS A 123 -30.60 14.77 5.30
C LYS A 123 -29.65 15.27 4.21
N ASP A 124 -28.49 15.77 4.58
CA ASP A 124 -27.46 16.32 3.71
C ASP A 124 -26.41 15.27 3.29
N GLN A 125 -26.72 13.98 3.41
CA GLN A 125 -25.85 12.84 3.05
C GLN A 125 -24.53 12.75 3.83
N THR A 126 -24.40 13.50 4.94
CA THR A 126 -23.35 13.25 5.91
C THR A 126 -23.75 12.09 6.83
N ILE A 127 -22.76 11.29 7.24
CA ILE A 127 -22.96 10.14 8.12
C ILE A 127 -22.06 10.33 9.33
N THR A 128 -22.65 10.30 10.52
CA THR A 128 -21.96 10.42 11.81
C THR A 128 -21.86 9.08 12.52
N LEU A 129 -20.78 8.90 13.29
CA LEU A 129 -20.60 7.81 14.24
C LEU A 129 -20.96 8.32 15.64
N PRO A 130 -22.22 8.16 16.13
CA PRO A 130 -22.69 8.89 17.30
C PRO A 130 -21.91 8.58 18.59
N ASN A 131 -21.39 7.35 18.72
CA ASN A 131 -20.48 6.94 19.79
C ASN A 131 -19.21 7.80 19.87
N ASN A 132 -18.73 8.28 18.72
CA ASN A 132 -17.53 9.11 18.61
C ASN A 132 -17.85 10.61 18.71
N VAL A 133 -19.08 11.01 18.36
CA VAL A 133 -19.56 12.40 18.41
C VAL A 133 -20.07 12.73 19.81
N ASN A 134 -19.14 13.04 20.70
CA ASN A 134 -19.42 13.40 22.10
C ASN A 134 -18.48 14.52 22.59
N THR A 135 -18.85 15.15 23.70
CA THR A 135 -18.11 16.30 24.27
C THR A 135 -16.73 15.93 24.81
N LYS A 136 -16.44 14.66 25.13
CA LYS A 136 -15.08 14.24 25.53
C LYS A 136 -14.12 14.31 24.34
N ASN A 137 -14.58 13.89 23.16
CA ASN A 137 -13.76 13.88 21.96
C ASN A 137 -13.65 15.28 21.33
N LEU A 138 -14.77 16.00 21.23
CA LEU A 138 -14.86 17.29 20.51
C LEU A 138 -14.75 18.53 21.42
N ASP A 139 -14.83 18.38 22.75
CA ASP A 139 -14.96 19.48 23.73
C ASP A 139 -16.26 20.29 23.57
N VAL A 140 -16.51 21.22 24.49
CA VAL A 140 -17.69 22.09 24.50
C VAL A 140 -17.31 23.48 23.99
N LEU A 141 -18.22 24.11 23.25
CA LEU A 141 -18.12 25.52 22.90
C LEU A 141 -17.92 26.39 24.16
N ASN A 142 -16.99 27.34 24.08
CA ASN A 142 -16.88 28.36 25.13
C ASN A 142 -18.19 29.12 25.25
N ALA A 143 -18.59 29.49 26.48
CA ALA A 143 -19.87 30.15 26.76
C ALA A 143 -20.09 31.47 25.98
N ASN A 144 -19.01 32.08 25.49
CA ASN A 144 -19.03 33.32 24.72
C ASN A 144 -19.15 33.10 23.20
N GLU A 145 -18.99 31.87 22.71
CA GLU A 145 -19.08 31.53 21.28
C GLU A 145 -20.41 30.85 20.96
N LYS A 146 -21.20 31.44 20.06
CA LYS A 146 -22.49 30.87 19.63
C LYS A 146 -22.35 29.78 18.57
N GLN A 147 -21.24 29.76 17.85
CA GLN A 147 -20.97 28.85 16.75
C GLN A 147 -19.47 28.60 16.63
N ILE A 148 -19.11 27.42 16.14
CA ILE A 148 -17.73 27.07 15.80
C ILE A 148 -17.34 27.86 14.54
N SER A 149 -16.12 28.41 14.54
CA SER A 149 -15.54 29.00 13.34
C SER A 149 -14.20 28.35 13.01
N ILE A 150 -14.01 27.96 11.76
CA ILE A 150 -12.70 27.56 11.24
C ILE A 150 -11.76 28.78 11.30
N LYS A 151 -10.61 28.63 11.97
CA LYS A 151 -9.58 29.66 12.07
C LYS A 151 -8.49 29.47 11.02
N THR A 152 -8.01 28.24 10.87
CA THR A 152 -6.98 27.90 9.87
C THR A 152 -7.25 26.55 9.23
N ILE A 153 -6.93 26.48 7.94
CA ILE A 153 -6.88 25.25 7.16
C ILE A 153 -5.46 25.15 6.62
N SER A 154 -4.80 24.02 6.86
CA SER A 154 -3.47 23.76 6.33
C SER A 154 -3.48 22.45 5.55
N SER A 155 -2.85 22.46 4.36
CA SER A 155 -2.53 21.23 3.65
C SER A 155 -1.48 20.49 4.46
N TYR A 156 -1.90 19.50 5.23
CA TYR A 156 -1.05 18.83 6.20
C TYR A 156 -0.30 17.66 5.57
N HIS A 157 -1.00 16.87 4.73
CA HIS A 157 -0.37 15.83 3.95
C HIS A 157 -1.08 15.59 2.59
N GLU A 158 -0.38 15.17 1.54
CA GLU A 158 -0.85 14.71 0.23
C GLU A 158 -0.29 13.30 -0.02
N GLY A 159 -1.16 12.29 0.12
CA GLY A 159 -0.81 10.90 -0.10
C GLY A 159 -0.96 10.51 -1.57
N LYS A 160 -1.09 9.20 -1.82
CA LYS A 160 -1.35 8.68 -3.17
C LYS A 160 -2.82 8.83 -3.60
N HIS A 161 -3.74 8.62 -2.65
CA HIS A 161 -5.19 8.59 -2.89
C HIS A 161 -5.93 9.74 -2.22
N HIS A 162 -5.35 10.38 -1.21
CA HIS A 162 -6.02 11.39 -0.41
C HIS A 162 -5.15 12.64 -0.22
N ARG A 163 -5.81 13.78 -0.08
CA ARG A 163 -5.25 14.96 0.58
C ARG A 163 -5.83 15.11 1.97
N ILE A 164 -4.95 15.42 2.92
CA ILE A 164 -5.20 15.54 4.34
C ILE A 164 -5.02 17.01 4.73
N TYR A 165 -6.08 17.59 5.24
CA TYR A 165 -6.11 18.95 5.76
C TYR A 165 -6.19 18.93 7.28
N LYS A 166 -5.35 19.72 7.94
CA LYS A 166 -5.53 20.03 9.37
C LYS A 166 -6.39 21.28 9.51
N ILE A 167 -7.45 21.15 10.29
CA ILE A 167 -8.44 22.20 10.55
C ILE A 167 -8.31 22.62 12.00
N ASP A 168 -7.96 23.88 12.24
CA ASP A 168 -8.03 24.48 13.56
C ASP A 168 -9.32 25.30 13.66
N THR A 169 -10.06 25.08 14.73
CA THR A 169 -11.34 25.74 14.99
C THR A 169 -11.18 26.79 16.08
N SER A 170 -12.27 27.46 16.43
CA SER A 170 -12.32 28.35 17.58
C SER A 170 -12.24 27.62 18.93
N VAL A 171 -12.37 26.29 18.94
CA VAL A 171 -12.16 25.46 20.13
C VAL A 171 -10.65 25.23 20.31
N PRO A 172 -10.05 25.76 21.39
CA PRO A 172 -8.62 25.64 21.61
C PRO A 172 -8.17 24.19 21.78
N GLY A 173 -7.02 23.83 21.19
CA GLY A 173 -6.37 22.53 21.41
C GLY A 173 -7.06 21.32 20.77
N LYS A 174 -8.16 21.51 20.04
CA LYS A 174 -8.91 20.47 19.33
C LYS A 174 -8.89 20.72 17.82
N SER A 175 -7.80 20.31 17.19
CA SER A 175 -7.72 20.29 15.73
C SER A 175 -8.45 19.07 15.17
N LEU A 176 -8.98 19.20 13.96
CA LEU A 176 -9.58 18.11 13.20
C LEU A 176 -8.73 17.80 11.98
N VAL A 177 -8.88 16.60 11.44
CA VAL A 177 -8.36 16.19 10.15
C VAL A 177 -9.52 16.02 9.17
N LEU A 178 -9.40 16.65 8.01
CA LEU A 178 -10.29 16.44 6.87
C LEU A 178 -9.50 15.71 5.78
N ARG A 179 -9.88 14.47 5.49
CA ARG A 179 -9.33 13.64 4.40
C ARG A 179 -10.26 13.71 3.21
N ILE A 180 -9.74 14.12 2.05
CA ILE A 180 -10.49 14.19 0.79
C ILE A 180 -9.79 13.31 -0.25
N PRO A 181 -10.47 12.30 -0.83
CA PRO A 181 -9.89 11.48 -1.88
C PRO A 181 -9.69 12.28 -3.17
N TYR A 182 -8.65 11.95 -3.92
CA TYR A 182 -8.48 12.42 -5.29
C TYR A 182 -9.50 11.76 -6.21
N GLN A 183 -9.98 12.50 -7.21
CA GLN A 183 -10.98 12.03 -8.17
C GLN A 183 -10.33 11.24 -9.32
N ILE A 184 -9.46 10.28 -8.96
CA ILE A 184 -8.70 9.45 -9.92
C ILE A 184 -9.36 8.10 -10.18
N ASP A 185 -10.22 7.64 -9.28
CA ASP A 185 -10.96 6.38 -9.37
C ASP A 185 -12.45 6.67 -9.62
N SER A 186 -13.22 5.64 -10.02
CA SER A 186 -14.66 5.80 -10.24
C SER A 186 -15.39 6.17 -8.94
N ALA A 187 -16.52 6.88 -9.06
CA ALA A 187 -17.31 7.29 -7.89
C ALA A 187 -17.69 6.09 -6.99
N LYS A 188 -18.09 4.96 -7.60
CA LYS A 188 -18.40 3.72 -6.87
C LYS A 188 -17.18 3.19 -6.07
N THR A 189 -15.99 3.25 -6.65
CA THR A 189 -14.75 2.84 -5.98
C THR A 189 -14.46 3.72 -4.77
N ILE A 190 -14.54 5.04 -4.94
CA ILE A 190 -14.30 6.01 -3.85
C ILE A 190 -15.31 5.80 -2.72
N GLN A 191 -16.60 5.64 -3.05
CA GLN A 191 -17.66 5.38 -2.07
C GLN A 191 -17.36 4.13 -1.24
N ASN A 192 -17.08 2.99 -1.89
CA ASN A 192 -16.83 1.73 -1.18
C ASN A 192 -15.53 1.75 -0.36
N ARG A 193 -14.49 2.45 -0.83
CA ARG A 193 -13.24 2.63 -0.05
C ARG A 193 -13.50 3.39 1.24
N ILE A 194 -14.20 4.53 1.19
CA ILE A 194 -14.53 5.30 2.40
C ILE A 194 -15.36 4.45 3.37
N LYS A 195 -16.42 3.79 2.88
CA LYS A 195 -17.29 2.95 3.71
C LYS A 195 -16.52 1.85 4.44
N SER A 196 -15.67 1.12 3.70
CA SER A 196 -14.89 0.02 4.30
C SER A 196 -13.79 0.52 5.22
N GLU A 197 -13.13 1.62 4.86
CA GLU A 197 -12.05 2.20 5.66
C GLU A 197 -12.57 2.68 7.02
N VAL A 198 -13.65 3.48 7.04
CA VAL A 198 -14.21 3.99 8.30
C VAL A 198 -14.74 2.84 9.17
N ALA A 199 -15.37 1.84 8.57
CA ALA A 199 -15.83 0.65 9.28
C ALA A 199 -14.66 -0.17 9.87
N THR A 200 -13.57 -0.31 9.12
CA THR A 200 -12.36 -1.01 9.58
C THR A 200 -11.71 -0.27 10.73
N MET A 201 -11.55 1.06 10.64
CA MET A 201 -11.00 1.89 11.72
C MET A 201 -11.80 1.73 13.02
N ASP A 202 -13.13 1.84 12.94
CA ASP A 202 -14.01 1.69 14.10
C ASP A 202 -13.98 0.24 14.67
N TYR A 203 -13.92 -0.76 13.80
CA TYR A 203 -13.81 -2.16 14.18
C TYR A 203 -12.50 -2.46 14.93
N VAL A 204 -11.35 -2.07 14.37
CA VAL A 204 -10.04 -2.40 14.96
C VAL A 204 -9.80 -1.65 16.27
N ALA A 205 -10.30 -0.41 16.38
CA ALA A 205 -10.29 0.32 17.64
C ALA A 205 -11.12 -0.39 18.72
N THR A 206 -12.31 -0.89 18.34
CA THR A 206 -13.24 -1.49 19.30
C THR A 206 -12.90 -2.93 19.66
N LYS A 207 -12.46 -3.74 18.69
CA LYS A 207 -12.32 -5.20 18.81
C LYS A 207 -10.88 -5.68 18.88
N CYS A 208 -9.93 -4.94 18.29
CA CYS A 208 -8.52 -5.33 18.26
C CYS A 208 -7.65 -4.51 19.23
N GLY A 209 -8.20 -3.47 19.88
CA GLY A 209 -7.45 -2.59 20.77
C GLY A 209 -6.31 -1.86 20.05
N ILE A 210 -6.53 -1.52 18.77
CA ILE A 210 -5.61 -0.72 17.95
C ILE A 210 -5.97 0.75 18.12
N ASP A 211 -5.00 1.57 18.52
CA ASP A 211 -5.20 3.01 18.58
C ASP A 211 -5.26 3.58 17.16
N THR A 212 -6.40 4.16 16.78
CA THR A 212 -6.64 4.84 15.50
C THR A 212 -7.14 6.27 15.75
N PRO A 213 -7.02 7.20 14.80
CA PRO A 213 -7.75 8.46 14.86
C PRO A 213 -9.26 8.21 15.02
N THR A 214 -9.91 8.96 15.91
CA THR A 214 -11.35 8.88 16.10
C THR A 214 -12.08 9.47 14.89
N VAL A 215 -12.78 8.66 14.10
CA VAL A 215 -13.62 9.15 13.00
C VAL A 215 -14.94 9.69 13.54
N PHE A 216 -15.26 10.94 13.23
CA PHE A 216 -16.49 11.60 13.68
C PHE A 216 -17.61 11.52 12.64
N MET A 217 -17.26 11.79 11.38
CA MET A 217 -18.20 11.91 10.29
C MET A 217 -17.53 11.60 8.96
N TYR A 218 -18.28 11.08 8.00
CA TYR A 218 -17.85 10.95 6.62
C TYR A 218 -19.01 11.24 5.65
N SER A 219 -18.67 11.45 4.39
CA SER A 219 -19.63 11.41 3.28
C SER A 219 -18.95 10.77 2.07
N THR A 220 -19.72 10.01 1.31
CA THR A 220 -19.18 9.15 0.24
C THR A 220 -19.33 9.78 -1.15
N ASP A 221 -20.07 10.88 -1.30
CA ASP A 221 -20.31 11.54 -2.58
C ASP A 221 -20.24 13.08 -2.47
N HIS A 222 -20.62 13.79 -3.55
CA HIS A 222 -20.57 15.27 -3.60
C HIS A 222 -21.87 15.94 -3.12
N ASN A 223 -22.92 15.16 -2.80
CA ASN A 223 -24.25 15.66 -2.46
C ASN A 223 -24.36 16.06 -0.98
N ASN A 224 -23.34 16.75 -0.49
CA ASN A 224 -23.24 17.22 0.89
C ASN A 224 -22.71 18.67 0.91
N PRO A 225 -22.78 19.38 2.05
CA PRO A 225 -22.40 20.79 2.09
C PRO A 225 -20.94 21.06 1.70
N VAL A 226 -20.01 20.13 1.98
CA VAL A 226 -18.58 20.22 1.63
C VAL A 226 -18.39 20.14 0.10
N GLY A 227 -19.29 19.47 -0.62
CA GLY A 227 -19.24 19.33 -2.07
C GLY A 227 -18.19 18.36 -2.58
N ALA A 228 -17.70 17.47 -1.71
CA ALA A 228 -16.76 16.40 -2.01
C ALA A 228 -16.99 15.23 -1.03
N PRO A 229 -16.64 13.98 -1.37
CA PRO A 229 -16.50 12.91 -0.39
C PRO A 229 -15.40 13.26 0.59
N PHE A 230 -15.56 12.86 1.84
CA PHE A 230 -14.58 13.14 2.89
C PHE A 230 -14.69 12.18 4.07
N ILE A 231 -13.61 12.13 4.86
CA ILE A 231 -13.59 11.62 6.23
C ILE A 231 -13.15 12.78 7.13
N LEU A 232 -13.89 13.03 8.21
CA LEU A 232 -13.59 14.03 9.23
C LEU A 232 -13.29 13.32 10.56
N GLU A 233 -12.08 13.48 11.06
CA GLU A 233 -11.55 12.70 12.18
C GLU A 233 -10.67 13.54 13.12
N GLU A 234 -10.23 12.91 14.21
CA GLU A 234 -9.33 13.48 15.20
C GLU A 234 -7.93 13.78 14.62
N PHE A 235 -7.36 14.93 15.01
CA PHE A 235 -5.94 15.21 14.76
C PHE A 235 -5.06 14.61 15.85
N ILE A 236 -4.18 13.67 15.47
CA ILE A 236 -3.16 13.12 16.36
C ILE A 236 -1.87 13.95 16.23
N ASP A 237 -1.57 14.77 17.26
CA ASP A 237 -0.29 15.49 17.32
C ASP A 237 0.83 14.54 17.72
N GLY A 238 1.77 14.31 16.81
CA GLY A 238 2.83 13.33 17.00
C GLY A 238 3.89 13.36 15.90
N GLU A 239 4.83 12.43 15.99
CA GLU A 239 5.85 12.22 14.95
C GLU A 239 5.61 10.90 14.22
N LEU A 240 5.82 10.92 12.89
CA LEU A 240 5.79 9.70 12.09
C LEU A 240 6.87 8.71 12.56
N LEU A 241 6.47 7.45 12.76
CA LEU A 241 7.40 6.37 13.09
C LEU A 241 8.47 6.19 12.01
N MET A 242 8.14 6.50 10.75
CA MET A 242 9.08 6.53 9.62
C MET A 242 10.32 7.40 9.88
N LYS A 243 10.25 8.49 10.65
CA LYS A 243 11.45 9.27 11.02
C LYS A 243 12.47 8.47 11.82
N GLN A 244 12.04 7.38 12.45
CA GLN A 244 12.89 6.48 13.21
C GLN A 244 13.37 5.28 12.38
N TRP A 245 12.84 5.07 11.17
CA TRP A 245 13.20 3.96 10.30
C TRP A 245 14.51 4.24 9.57
N ASP A 246 15.58 3.57 9.99
CA ASP A 246 16.88 3.57 9.31
C ASP A 246 17.24 2.13 8.90
N PRO A 247 16.77 1.64 7.74
CA PRO A 247 16.96 0.25 7.34
C PRO A 247 18.41 -0.09 7.01
N LEU A 248 19.26 0.91 6.74
CA LEU A 248 20.64 0.74 6.29
C LEU A 248 21.66 1.08 7.38
N CYS A 249 21.21 1.30 8.63
CA CYS A 249 22.08 1.48 9.77
C CYS A 249 23.07 0.31 9.94
N GLU A 250 24.28 0.65 10.41
CA GLU A 250 25.25 -0.33 10.85
C GLU A 250 24.76 -1.07 12.09
N ASP A 251 25.27 -2.27 12.31
CA ASP A 251 25.08 -2.95 13.58
C ASP A 251 25.90 -2.28 14.70
N GLU A 252 25.50 -2.57 15.94
CA GLU A 252 26.28 -2.23 17.12
C GLU A 252 27.63 -2.98 17.12
N ALA A 253 28.57 -2.55 17.97
CA ALA A 253 29.95 -3.08 18.00
C ALA A 253 30.06 -4.62 18.19
N ASP A 254 29.02 -5.26 18.71
CA ASP A 254 28.93 -6.71 18.89
C ASP A 254 28.15 -7.44 17.76
N ASN A 255 27.93 -6.78 16.62
CA ASN A 255 27.17 -7.25 15.46
C ASN A 255 25.68 -7.50 15.76
N ARG A 256 25.10 -6.80 16.75
CA ARG A 256 23.66 -6.81 17.00
C ARG A 256 22.97 -5.68 16.23
N PRO A 257 21.75 -5.91 15.72
CA PRO A 257 20.97 -4.84 15.11
C PRO A 257 20.66 -3.72 16.12
N PRO A 258 20.68 -2.43 15.72
CA PRO A 258 20.42 -1.32 16.63
C PRO A 258 19.02 -1.36 17.26
N GLU A 259 18.90 -0.93 18.51
CA GLU A 259 17.62 -0.94 19.23
C GLU A 259 16.56 -0.05 18.59
N LYS A 260 16.96 1.06 17.95
CA LYS A 260 16.04 1.94 17.22
C LYS A 260 15.37 1.22 16.03
N LEU A 261 16.15 0.40 15.29
CA LEU A 261 15.64 -0.41 14.19
C LEU A 261 14.65 -1.46 14.70
N LYS A 262 15.02 -2.19 15.77
CA LYS A 262 14.15 -3.19 16.40
C LYS A 262 12.87 -2.56 16.93
N LYS A 263 12.94 -1.36 17.52
CA LYS A 263 11.77 -0.65 18.04
C LYS A 263 10.73 -0.40 16.94
N VAL A 264 11.15 0.11 15.77
CA VAL A 264 10.25 0.32 14.63
C VAL A 264 9.60 -0.99 14.18
N ILE A 265 10.41 -2.03 13.98
CA ILE A 265 9.91 -3.35 13.54
C ILE A 265 8.92 -3.91 14.57
N ASN A 266 9.24 -3.86 15.86
CA ASN A 266 8.38 -4.35 16.92
C ASN A 266 7.06 -3.58 17.02
N THR A 267 7.09 -2.25 16.91
CA THR A 267 5.86 -1.44 16.91
C THR A 267 4.93 -1.82 15.75
N VAL A 268 5.49 -2.03 14.55
CA VAL A 268 4.67 -2.48 13.40
C VAL A 268 4.19 -3.93 13.60
N ALA A 269 5.04 -4.80 14.14
CA ALA A 269 4.68 -6.20 14.43
C ALA A 269 3.60 -6.31 15.52
N ASP A 270 3.53 -5.37 16.47
CA ASP A 270 2.46 -5.31 17.47
C ASP A 270 1.10 -5.01 16.83
N PHE A 271 1.04 -4.06 15.88
CA PHE A 271 -0.19 -3.82 15.11
C PHE A 271 -0.55 -5.04 14.25
N HIS A 272 0.42 -5.60 13.53
CA HIS A 272 0.21 -6.82 12.75
C HIS A 272 -0.36 -7.96 13.60
N SER A 273 0.17 -8.16 14.81
CA SER A 273 -0.31 -9.18 15.75
C SER A 273 -1.73 -8.91 16.21
N LYS A 274 -2.07 -7.65 16.55
CA LYS A 274 -3.45 -7.28 16.92
C LYS A 274 -4.44 -7.51 15.77
N LEU A 275 -4.07 -7.19 14.52
CA LEU A 275 -4.89 -7.44 13.33
C LEU A 275 -5.12 -8.95 13.07
N ASN A 276 -4.14 -9.78 13.44
CA ASN A 276 -4.17 -11.22 13.26
C ASN A 276 -4.71 -12.01 14.47
N ALA A 277 -4.97 -11.34 15.59
CA ALA A 277 -5.55 -11.96 16.78
C ALA A 277 -7.04 -12.31 16.60
N VAL A 278 -7.73 -11.64 15.69
CA VAL A 278 -9.15 -11.90 15.38
C VAL A 278 -9.27 -12.70 14.09
N GLN A 279 -10.06 -13.77 14.16
CA GLN A 279 -10.26 -14.72 13.07
C GLN A 279 -11.69 -14.65 12.54
N PHE A 280 -11.83 -14.85 11.24
CA PHE A 280 -13.08 -14.81 10.49
C PHE A 280 -13.25 -16.10 9.68
N ASN A 281 -14.48 -16.39 9.29
CA ASN A 281 -14.86 -17.57 8.49
C ASN A 281 -15.07 -17.24 7.00
N THR A 282 -14.86 -15.97 6.64
CA THR A 282 -15.10 -15.42 5.32
C THR A 282 -13.95 -14.55 4.83
N VAL A 283 -13.88 -14.42 3.51
CA VAL A 283 -12.98 -13.51 2.80
C VAL A 283 -13.78 -12.35 2.25
N GLY A 284 -13.30 -11.14 2.50
CA GLY A 284 -13.97 -9.90 2.12
C GLY A 284 -13.33 -8.71 2.83
N SER A 285 -14.06 -7.60 2.97
CA SER A 285 -13.60 -6.46 3.76
C SER A 285 -14.66 -6.04 4.78
N ILE A 286 -14.26 -5.33 5.83
CA ILE A 286 -15.17 -4.92 6.91
C ILE A 286 -15.97 -3.69 6.47
N PHE A 287 -17.27 -3.72 6.71
CA PHE A 287 -18.21 -2.62 6.50
C PHE A 287 -19.15 -2.47 7.69
N PHE A 288 -19.79 -1.31 7.82
CA PHE A 288 -21.00 -1.19 8.64
C PHE A 288 -22.17 -1.87 7.93
N LYS A 289 -23.08 -2.47 8.69
CA LYS A 289 -24.26 -3.15 8.10
C LYS A 289 -25.13 -2.19 7.30
N GLU A 290 -25.28 -0.95 7.77
CA GLU A 290 -26.08 0.09 7.13
C GLU A 290 -25.51 0.56 5.78
N ASP A 291 -24.22 0.32 5.54
CA ASP A 291 -23.53 0.73 4.31
C ASP A 291 -23.58 -0.31 3.18
N VAL A 292 -24.07 -1.52 3.48
CA VAL A 292 -24.07 -2.69 2.60
C VAL A 292 -25.48 -3.00 2.10
N ASP A 293 -25.59 -3.38 0.83
CA ASP A 293 -26.87 -3.76 0.22
C ASP A 293 -27.52 -4.95 0.93
N ALA A 294 -28.85 -4.88 1.09
CA ALA A 294 -29.63 -5.94 1.74
C ALA A 294 -29.46 -7.32 1.08
N LYS A 295 -29.13 -7.38 -0.22
CA LYS A 295 -28.83 -8.64 -0.91
C LYS A 295 -27.60 -9.33 -0.32
N ILE A 296 -26.55 -8.58 -0.01
CA ILE A 296 -25.31 -9.10 0.58
C ILE A 296 -25.59 -9.48 2.04
N LEU A 297 -26.30 -8.64 2.80
CA LEU A 297 -26.64 -8.92 4.21
C LEU A 297 -27.48 -10.20 4.37
N ASN A 298 -28.32 -10.53 3.39
CA ASN A 298 -29.17 -11.73 3.39
C ASN A 298 -28.50 -12.95 2.75
N ASP A 299 -27.29 -12.83 2.21
CA ASP A 299 -26.55 -13.96 1.66
C ASP A 299 -26.03 -14.85 2.79
N LYS A 300 -26.21 -16.17 2.66
CA LYS A 300 -25.74 -17.16 3.63
C LYS A 300 -24.22 -17.24 3.72
N ASN A 301 -23.52 -16.70 2.72
CA ASN A 301 -22.05 -16.64 2.68
C ASN A 301 -21.49 -15.37 3.30
N THR A 302 -22.34 -14.46 3.77
CA THR A 302 -21.93 -13.22 4.43
C THR A 302 -21.82 -13.44 5.93
N GLU A 303 -20.69 -13.05 6.50
CA GLU A 303 -20.47 -13.08 7.95
C GLU A 303 -20.88 -11.75 8.58
N ILE A 304 -21.95 -11.79 9.38
CA ILE A 304 -22.36 -10.66 10.22
C ILE A 304 -21.47 -10.65 11.47
N ILE A 305 -20.87 -9.50 11.77
CA ILE A 305 -19.99 -9.31 12.92
C ILE A 305 -20.70 -8.44 13.96
N ASP A 306 -21.15 -9.08 15.04
CA ASP A 306 -22.01 -8.46 16.04
C ASP A 306 -23.21 -7.72 15.41
N ASP A 307 -23.74 -6.71 16.11
CA ASP A 307 -24.89 -5.94 15.65
C ASP A 307 -24.53 -4.82 14.66
N LYS A 308 -23.23 -4.49 14.51
CA LYS A 308 -22.75 -3.26 13.84
C LYS A 308 -22.01 -3.50 12.52
N TRP A 309 -21.17 -4.53 12.44
CA TRP A 309 -20.29 -4.72 11.28
C TRP A 309 -20.66 -5.97 10.48
N VAL A 310 -20.14 -6.06 9.26
CA VAL A 310 -20.33 -7.19 8.35
C VAL A 310 -19.10 -7.35 7.46
N ILE A 311 -18.79 -8.58 7.06
CA ILE A 311 -17.84 -8.85 5.97
C ILE A 311 -18.56 -8.66 4.63
N GLY A 312 -18.24 -7.59 3.93
CA GLY A 312 -18.74 -7.25 2.61
C GLY A 312 -17.73 -7.57 1.48
N PRO A 313 -17.93 -6.97 0.30
CA PRO A 313 -17.05 -7.14 -0.87
C PRO A 313 -15.58 -6.83 -0.56
N VAL A 314 -14.66 -7.55 -1.21
CA VAL A 314 -13.22 -7.30 -1.07
C VAL A 314 -12.83 -5.90 -1.56
N MET A 315 -12.04 -5.19 -0.74
CA MET A 315 -11.52 -3.86 -1.05
C MET A 315 -10.04 -3.84 -1.43
N GLU A 316 -9.42 -5.00 -1.59
CA GLU A 316 -8.04 -5.12 -2.05
C GLU A 316 -7.86 -4.38 -3.41
N ARG A 317 -6.84 -3.52 -3.47
CA ARG A 317 -6.69 -2.50 -4.52
C ARG A 317 -6.77 -3.05 -5.95
N SER A 318 -6.27 -4.27 -6.15
CA SER A 318 -6.23 -4.96 -7.43
C SER A 318 -7.63 -5.26 -8.00
N PHE A 319 -8.66 -5.43 -7.17
CA PHE A 319 -10.04 -5.65 -7.62
C PHE A 319 -10.72 -4.39 -8.14
N TRP A 320 -10.24 -3.20 -7.77
CA TRP A 320 -10.90 -1.93 -8.10
C TRP A 320 -10.12 -1.06 -9.08
N ARG A 321 -8.80 -1.14 -9.06
CA ARG A 321 -7.95 -0.25 -9.85
C ARG A 321 -8.09 -0.51 -11.36
N LYS A 322 -8.29 0.56 -12.13
CA LYS A 322 -8.30 0.57 -13.61
C LYS A 322 -9.22 -0.52 -14.21
N LYS A 323 -10.45 -0.63 -13.70
CA LYS A 323 -11.44 -1.63 -14.15
C LYS A 323 -12.33 -1.15 -15.31
N ASN A 324 -11.83 -0.22 -16.11
CA ASN A 324 -12.56 0.41 -17.21
C ASN A 324 -12.91 -0.55 -18.35
N GLY A 325 -12.25 -1.72 -18.43
CA GLY A 325 -12.53 -2.74 -19.43
C GLY A 325 -13.59 -3.77 -19.03
N VAL A 326 -13.99 -3.85 -17.76
CA VAL A 326 -14.93 -4.91 -17.32
C VAL A 326 -16.32 -4.64 -17.92
N LYS A 327 -16.80 -5.54 -18.78
CA LYS A 327 -18.13 -5.46 -19.42
C LYS A 327 -19.17 -6.20 -18.56
N GLY A 328 -19.51 -5.65 -17.40
CA GLY A 328 -20.49 -6.25 -16.49
C GLY A 328 -20.43 -5.66 -15.09
N GLU A 329 -21.20 -6.25 -14.17
CA GLU A 329 -21.16 -5.88 -12.75
C GLU A 329 -19.88 -6.41 -12.11
N VAL A 330 -18.94 -5.49 -11.82
CA VAL A 330 -17.71 -5.75 -11.05
C VAL A 330 -18.00 -6.53 -9.78
N ASP A 331 -19.17 -6.29 -9.17
CA ASP A 331 -19.63 -6.89 -7.91
C ASP A 331 -19.69 -8.42 -7.94
N THR A 332 -19.82 -9.03 -9.12
CA THR A 332 -19.82 -10.49 -9.28
C THR A 332 -18.50 -11.15 -8.91
N TYR A 333 -17.40 -10.39 -8.88
CA TYR A 333 -16.05 -10.89 -8.59
C TYR A 333 -15.57 -10.53 -7.17
N LEU A 334 -16.41 -9.91 -6.33
CA LEU A 334 -15.92 -9.28 -5.09
C LEU A 334 -16.21 -10.06 -3.81
N GLY A 335 -16.89 -11.20 -3.89
CA GLY A 335 -17.32 -11.94 -2.70
C GLY A 335 -18.44 -11.21 -1.92
N PRO A 336 -18.61 -11.47 -0.62
CA PRO A 336 -17.71 -12.26 0.24
C PRO A 336 -17.73 -13.76 -0.07
N TRP A 337 -16.67 -14.48 0.32
CA TRP A 337 -16.54 -15.93 0.13
C TRP A 337 -16.38 -16.66 1.46
N THR A 338 -16.93 -17.87 1.62
CA THR A 338 -16.84 -18.66 2.86
C THR A 338 -15.79 -19.77 2.80
N ASP A 339 -15.16 -20.04 3.95
CA ASP A 339 -14.08 -21.03 4.06
C ASP A 339 -14.51 -22.46 3.71
N LYS A 340 -15.78 -22.82 3.90
CA LYS A 340 -16.32 -24.18 3.67
C LYS A 340 -16.24 -24.66 2.21
N LYS A 341 -16.08 -23.75 1.24
CA LYS A 341 -15.90 -24.06 -0.20
C LYS A 341 -14.52 -23.70 -0.72
N ASN A 342 -13.55 -23.48 0.18
CA ASN A 342 -12.18 -23.03 -0.09
C ASN A 342 -12.09 -21.56 -0.57
N ALA A 343 -12.33 -20.64 0.38
CA ALA A 343 -12.21 -19.20 0.14
C ALA A 343 -10.78 -18.74 -0.25
N THR A 344 -9.74 -19.50 0.15
CA THR A 344 -8.35 -19.27 -0.28
C THR A 344 -8.24 -19.31 -1.80
N THR A 345 -8.86 -20.31 -2.43
CA THR A 345 -8.90 -20.42 -3.89
C THR A 345 -9.81 -19.35 -4.51
N SER A 346 -10.97 -19.08 -3.90
CA SER A 346 -11.93 -18.12 -4.47
C SER A 346 -11.36 -16.73 -4.68
N ILE A 347 -10.61 -16.16 -3.73
CA ILE A 347 -10.03 -14.82 -3.91
C ILE A 347 -8.99 -14.77 -5.04
N VAL A 348 -8.19 -15.83 -5.19
CA VAL A 348 -7.19 -15.92 -6.27
C VAL A 348 -7.86 -16.08 -7.63
N GLU A 349 -8.84 -16.98 -7.73
CA GLU A 349 -9.62 -17.21 -8.96
C GLU A 349 -10.35 -15.95 -9.41
N ASN A 350 -11.03 -15.27 -8.48
CA ASN A 350 -11.80 -14.07 -8.81
C ASN A 350 -10.91 -12.89 -9.17
N LEU A 351 -9.73 -12.74 -8.56
CA LEU A 351 -8.73 -11.76 -9.01
C LEU A 351 -8.27 -12.05 -10.45
N GLY A 352 -7.97 -13.32 -10.76
CA GLY A 352 -7.63 -13.72 -12.12
C GLY A 352 -8.78 -13.45 -13.10
N ALA A 353 -10.01 -13.81 -12.74
CA ALA A 353 -11.18 -13.65 -13.59
C ALA A 353 -11.49 -12.17 -13.90
N ILE A 354 -11.51 -11.30 -12.88
CA ILE A 354 -11.81 -9.88 -13.08
C ILE A 354 -10.72 -9.18 -13.91
N GLU A 355 -9.45 -9.49 -13.70
CA GLU A 355 -8.37 -8.89 -14.47
C GLU A 355 -8.30 -9.44 -15.90
N GLN A 356 -8.64 -10.71 -16.11
CA GLN A 356 -8.80 -11.28 -17.45
C GLN A 356 -9.93 -10.58 -18.21
N GLU A 357 -11.09 -10.39 -17.59
CA GLU A 357 -12.24 -9.70 -18.20
C GLU A 357 -11.90 -8.24 -18.49
N ASN A 358 -11.25 -7.55 -17.55
CA ASN A 358 -10.76 -6.21 -17.75
C ASN A 358 -9.79 -6.11 -18.94
N ALA A 359 -8.84 -7.02 -19.07
CA ALA A 359 -7.90 -7.06 -20.19
C ALA A 359 -8.60 -7.34 -21.53
N LYS A 360 -9.56 -8.27 -21.57
CA LYS A 360 -10.39 -8.56 -22.77
C LYS A 360 -11.16 -7.32 -23.23
N GLY A 361 -11.83 -6.63 -22.30
CA GLY A 361 -12.57 -5.44 -22.65
C GLY A 361 -11.67 -4.27 -23.06
N ARG A 362 -10.50 -4.09 -22.43
CA ARG A 362 -9.49 -3.12 -22.88
C ARG A 362 -8.97 -3.43 -24.29
N ALA A 363 -8.68 -4.69 -24.60
CA ALA A 363 -8.30 -5.10 -25.95
C ALA A 363 -9.39 -4.78 -26.98
N ALA A 364 -10.66 -5.04 -26.64
CA ALA A 364 -11.78 -4.69 -27.51
C ALA A 364 -11.94 -3.17 -27.72
N LEU A 365 -11.67 -2.35 -26.70
CA LEU A 365 -11.67 -0.89 -26.83
C LEU A 365 -10.54 -0.38 -27.74
N ILE A 366 -9.36 -1.02 -27.70
CA ILE A 366 -8.25 -0.72 -28.60
C ILE A 366 -8.65 -1.05 -30.05
N ASP A 367 -9.26 -2.23 -30.26
CA ASP A 367 -9.73 -2.66 -31.60
C ASP A 367 -10.83 -1.76 -32.17
N ALA A 368 -11.67 -1.20 -31.31
CA ALA A 368 -12.68 -0.23 -31.68
C ALA A 368 -12.15 1.20 -31.84
N GLY A 369 -10.84 1.46 -31.66
CA GLY A 369 -10.26 2.81 -31.70
C GLY A 369 -10.81 3.75 -30.61
N SER A 370 -11.40 3.19 -29.55
CA SER A 370 -12.13 3.91 -28.50
C SER A 370 -11.40 3.89 -27.15
N SER A 371 -10.14 3.46 -27.12
CA SER A 371 -9.32 3.46 -25.91
C SER A 371 -8.86 4.88 -25.56
N SER A 372 -9.09 5.31 -24.32
CA SER A 372 -8.64 6.62 -23.81
C SER A 372 -7.16 6.65 -23.44
N GLU A 373 -6.49 5.50 -23.39
CA GLU A 373 -5.08 5.36 -23.02
C GLU A 373 -4.30 4.69 -24.17
N ILE A 374 -3.05 5.11 -24.39
CA ILE A 374 -2.17 4.46 -25.36
C ILE A 374 -1.68 3.15 -24.75
N HIS A 375 -2.20 2.04 -25.24
CA HIS A 375 -1.83 0.71 -24.80
C HIS A 375 -1.12 -0.07 -25.90
N ASN A 376 -0.11 -0.84 -25.52
CA ASN A 376 0.41 -1.86 -26.41
C ASN A 376 -0.55 -3.06 -26.40
N LYS A 377 -1.28 -3.27 -27.50
CA LYS A 377 -2.26 -4.36 -27.63
C LYS A 377 -1.64 -5.74 -27.33
N ASP A 378 -0.39 -5.96 -27.73
CA ASP A 378 0.29 -7.24 -27.47
C ASP A 378 0.47 -7.46 -25.97
N VAL A 379 0.85 -6.41 -25.21
CA VAL A 379 0.93 -6.48 -23.75
C VAL A 379 -0.41 -6.80 -23.12
N ILE A 380 -1.50 -6.20 -23.60
CA ILE A 380 -2.85 -6.49 -23.10
C ILE A 380 -3.29 -7.93 -23.44
N ASN A 381 -2.95 -8.43 -24.63
CA ASN A 381 -3.23 -9.81 -25.00
C ASN A 381 -2.47 -10.80 -24.09
N GLU A 382 -1.20 -10.52 -23.77
CA GLU A 382 -0.44 -11.33 -22.83
C GLU A 382 -1.03 -11.30 -21.42
N GLN A 383 -1.59 -10.16 -20.97
CA GLN A 383 -2.33 -10.10 -19.71
C GLN A 383 -3.53 -11.06 -19.71
N ILE A 384 -4.30 -11.14 -20.80
CA ILE A 384 -5.45 -12.06 -20.89
C ILE A 384 -4.99 -13.49 -20.63
N SER A 385 -3.93 -13.94 -21.30
CA SER A 385 -3.40 -15.29 -21.11
C SER A 385 -2.78 -15.50 -19.73
N THR A 386 -2.13 -14.48 -19.16
CA THR A 386 -1.55 -14.54 -17.81
C THR A 386 -2.61 -14.73 -16.73
N PHE A 387 -3.69 -13.95 -16.80
CA PHE A 387 -4.78 -14.03 -15.82
C PHE A 387 -5.65 -15.27 -16.02
N GLU A 388 -5.75 -15.79 -17.25
CA GLU A 388 -6.30 -17.13 -17.51
C GLU A 388 -5.50 -18.22 -16.81
N ARG A 389 -4.16 -18.17 -16.91
CA ARG A 389 -3.25 -19.10 -16.21
C ARG A 389 -3.35 -18.98 -14.70
N LEU A 390 -3.45 -17.76 -14.17
CA LEU A 390 -3.63 -17.51 -12.73
C LEU A 390 -4.94 -18.13 -12.21
N ASN A 391 -6.04 -17.94 -12.94
CA ASN A 391 -7.31 -18.57 -12.61
C ASN A 391 -7.19 -20.10 -12.63
N LYS A 392 -6.62 -20.67 -13.70
CA LYS A 392 -6.47 -22.12 -13.87
C LYS A 392 -5.60 -22.78 -12.79
N ILE A 393 -4.55 -22.11 -12.30
CA ILE A 393 -3.66 -22.68 -11.28
C ILE A 393 -4.18 -22.49 -9.86
N ALA A 394 -5.05 -21.51 -9.60
CA ALA A 394 -5.56 -21.16 -8.28
C ALA A 394 -6.04 -22.34 -7.41
N PRO A 395 -6.80 -23.34 -7.92
CA PRO A 395 -7.22 -24.49 -7.11
C PRO A 395 -6.08 -25.46 -6.76
N TYR A 396 -4.91 -25.32 -7.39
CA TYR A 396 -3.77 -26.22 -7.24
C TYR A 396 -2.57 -25.58 -6.52
N LEU A 397 -2.61 -24.28 -6.22
CA LEU A 397 -1.49 -23.55 -5.59
C LEU A 397 -1.13 -24.11 -4.21
N PHE A 398 -2.09 -24.70 -3.49
CA PHE A 398 -1.87 -25.27 -2.17
C PHE A 398 -2.59 -26.60 -2.05
N ASN A 399 -1.96 -27.56 -1.36
CA ASN A 399 -2.69 -28.70 -0.82
C ASN A 399 -3.37 -28.29 0.49
N LEU A 400 -4.65 -27.95 0.38
CA LEU A 400 -5.46 -27.36 1.46
C LEU A 400 -6.16 -28.41 2.34
N SER A 401 -5.90 -29.71 2.10
CA SER A 401 -6.49 -30.79 2.88
C SER A 401 -5.90 -30.84 4.29
N VAL A 402 -6.59 -30.22 5.25
CA VAL A 402 -6.12 -30.13 6.66
C VAL A 402 -5.96 -31.52 7.29
N GLU A 403 -6.84 -32.46 6.97
CA GLU A 403 -6.81 -33.82 7.54
C GLU A 403 -5.64 -34.64 7.00
N GLU A 404 -5.28 -34.43 5.73
CA GLU A 404 -4.29 -35.26 5.01
C GLU A 404 -2.90 -34.61 4.96
N ASN A 405 -2.82 -33.28 5.01
CA ASN A 405 -1.59 -32.53 4.83
C ASN A 405 -0.91 -32.15 6.15
N LYS A 406 -0.14 -33.10 6.70
CA LYS A 406 0.71 -32.88 7.89
C LYS A 406 2.06 -32.22 7.57
N ASN A 407 2.37 -31.98 6.30
CA ASN A 407 3.66 -31.40 5.88
C ASN A 407 3.67 -29.87 5.89
N ILE A 408 2.50 -29.24 5.99
CA ILE A 408 2.37 -27.81 6.32
C ILE A 408 1.97 -27.72 7.80
N PRO A 409 2.92 -27.49 8.72
CA PRO A 409 2.61 -27.27 10.13
C PRO A 409 1.52 -26.20 10.32
N ASN A 410 0.58 -26.45 11.24
CA ASN A 410 -0.48 -25.50 11.59
C ASN A 410 -1.32 -25.02 10.39
N LEU A 411 -1.48 -25.83 9.34
CA LEU A 411 -2.24 -25.45 8.13
C LEU A 411 -3.61 -24.87 8.48
N GLU A 412 -4.35 -25.48 9.42
CA GLU A 412 -5.64 -24.95 9.88
C GLU A 412 -5.56 -23.48 10.30
N ASN A 413 -4.55 -23.08 11.07
CA ASN A 413 -4.36 -21.68 11.48
C ASN A 413 -3.99 -20.77 10.30
N LEU A 414 -3.28 -21.29 9.30
CA LEU A 414 -2.92 -20.52 8.10
C LEU A 414 -4.11 -20.29 7.16
N LEU A 415 -5.10 -21.18 7.19
CA LEU A 415 -6.29 -21.08 6.34
C LEU A 415 -7.37 -20.18 6.94
N LYS A 416 -7.31 -19.90 8.25
CA LYS A 416 -8.22 -18.95 8.88
C LYS A 416 -7.97 -17.55 8.35
N SER A 417 -9.06 -16.85 8.08
CA SER A 417 -9.01 -15.48 7.61
C SER A 417 -8.78 -14.52 8.76
N SER A 418 -7.91 -13.53 8.55
CA SER A 418 -7.61 -12.44 9.48
C SER A 418 -7.42 -11.13 8.72
N ILE A 419 -7.36 -10.00 9.42
CA ILE A 419 -7.21 -8.70 8.76
C ILE A 419 -5.78 -8.55 8.22
N TYR A 420 -5.69 -8.32 6.92
CA TYR A 420 -4.49 -7.88 6.22
C TYR A 420 -4.64 -6.42 5.83
N ASP A 421 -3.76 -5.59 6.37
CA ASP A 421 -3.61 -4.19 5.98
C ASP A 421 -2.45 -4.05 4.98
N PRO A 422 -2.73 -3.75 3.69
CA PRO A 422 -1.69 -3.62 2.67
C PRO A 422 -0.77 -2.40 2.88
N ASP A 423 -1.17 -1.43 3.71
CA ASP A 423 -0.42 -0.20 3.98
C ASP A 423 0.12 -0.15 5.42
N LEU A 424 0.25 -1.32 6.07
CA LEU A 424 0.92 -1.44 7.35
C LEU A 424 2.41 -1.08 7.21
N ASP A 425 2.72 0.19 7.44
CA ASP A 425 4.01 0.81 7.18
C ASP A 425 4.31 1.87 8.26
N PRO A 426 5.57 2.06 8.68
CA PRO A 426 5.95 3.16 9.57
C PRO A 426 5.52 4.56 9.12
N MET A 427 5.25 4.77 7.82
CA MET A 427 4.71 6.02 7.27
C MET A 427 3.27 6.29 7.69
N ASN A 428 2.51 5.24 8.02
CA ASN A 428 1.12 5.33 8.43
C ASN A 428 0.95 5.19 9.95
N ILE A 429 2.03 5.36 10.71
CA ILE A 429 2.03 5.31 12.18
C ILE A 429 2.54 6.63 12.74
N ILE A 430 1.74 7.27 13.60
CA ILE A 430 2.15 8.44 14.38
C ILE A 430 2.37 8.03 15.83
N VAL A 431 3.51 8.41 16.40
CA VAL A 431 3.72 8.35 17.86
C VAL A 431 3.23 9.66 18.46
N SER A 432 2.11 9.58 19.19
CA SER A 432 1.44 10.72 19.81
C SER A 432 2.31 11.39 20.87
N LYS A 433 2.41 12.73 20.85
CA LYS A 433 3.12 13.49 21.88
C LYS A 433 2.40 13.48 23.23
N LYS A 434 1.10 13.25 23.23
CA LYS A 434 0.25 13.33 24.42
C LYS A 434 0.49 12.17 25.37
N ASP A 435 0.64 10.96 24.84
CA ASP A 435 0.70 9.71 25.60
C ASP A 435 1.80 8.75 25.12
N ASN A 436 2.60 9.15 24.12
CA ASN A 436 3.68 8.37 23.54
C ASN A 436 3.23 7.02 22.98
N LYS A 437 1.94 6.90 22.63
CA LYS A 437 1.39 5.70 21.99
C LYS A 437 1.46 5.80 20.47
N PRO A 438 1.69 4.68 19.78
CA PRO A 438 1.58 4.63 18.33
C PRO A 438 0.10 4.57 17.91
N TYR A 439 -0.27 5.36 16.91
CA TYR A 439 -1.58 5.38 16.25
C TYR A 439 -1.42 4.95 14.80
N LEU A 440 -2.18 3.94 14.36
CA LEU A 440 -2.23 3.50 12.96
C LEU A 440 -3.33 4.29 12.23
N LEU A 441 -3.00 4.89 11.09
CA LEU A 441 -3.82 5.92 10.46
C LEU A 441 -4.63 5.45 9.25
N ASP A 442 -4.05 4.57 8.44
CA ASP A 442 -4.55 4.24 7.10
C ASP A 442 -4.96 2.78 7.06
N PHE A 443 -6.21 2.52 6.70
CA PHE A 443 -6.77 1.17 6.53
C PHE A 443 -7.36 0.99 5.13
N GLU A 444 -7.07 1.90 4.19
CA GLU A 444 -7.60 1.85 2.83
C GLU A 444 -7.21 0.54 2.13
N GLY A 445 -8.22 -0.23 1.73
CA GLY A 445 -8.01 -1.50 1.03
C GLY A 445 -7.63 -2.67 1.92
N SER A 446 -7.79 -2.52 3.24
CA SER A 446 -7.74 -3.64 4.19
C SER A 446 -8.71 -4.75 3.78
N VAL A 447 -8.27 -6.00 3.96
CA VAL A 447 -9.00 -7.19 3.54
C VAL A 447 -8.86 -8.28 4.60
N VAL A 448 -9.96 -8.97 4.89
CA VAL A 448 -9.98 -10.19 5.67
C VAL A 448 -9.71 -11.35 4.71
N LYS A 449 -8.58 -12.05 4.89
CA LYS A 449 -8.19 -13.18 4.02
C LYS A 449 -7.29 -14.20 4.75
N PRO A 450 -7.22 -15.46 4.26
CA PRO A 450 -6.38 -16.51 4.83
C PRO A 450 -4.94 -16.06 5.01
N PHE A 451 -4.37 -16.31 6.19
CA PHE A 451 -3.00 -15.89 6.51
C PHE A 451 -1.95 -16.45 5.54
N ILE A 452 -2.20 -17.64 4.96
CA ILE A 452 -1.31 -18.24 3.95
C ILE A 452 -1.11 -17.33 2.73
N LEU A 453 -2.07 -16.46 2.41
CA LEU A 453 -2.03 -15.49 1.32
C LEU A 453 -1.47 -14.12 1.72
N GLN A 454 -1.16 -13.88 3.00
CA GLN A 454 -0.67 -12.59 3.48
C GLN A 454 0.86 -12.47 3.31
N SER A 455 1.31 -11.41 2.64
CA SER A 455 2.73 -11.10 2.48
C SER A 455 3.30 -10.37 3.69
N SER A 456 4.63 -10.34 3.80
CA SER A 456 5.28 -9.45 4.77
C SER A 456 5.03 -7.98 4.38
N PRO A 457 4.96 -7.06 5.35
CA PRO A 457 4.82 -5.64 5.04
C PRO A 457 5.94 -5.11 4.14
N ARG A 458 5.58 -4.20 3.24
CA ARG A 458 6.45 -3.72 2.16
C ARG A 458 7.74 -3.05 2.65
N PHE A 459 7.72 -2.37 3.80
CA PHE A 459 8.89 -1.67 4.33
C PHE A 459 10.07 -2.60 4.68
N VAL A 460 9.77 -3.87 5.03
CA VAL A 460 10.75 -4.92 5.38
C VAL A 460 10.91 -5.99 4.32
N GLU A 461 9.99 -6.09 3.36
CA GLU A 461 10.03 -7.12 2.33
C GLU A 461 11.31 -7.06 1.47
N TYR A 462 11.91 -8.21 1.24
CA TYR A 462 13.09 -8.32 0.40
C TYR A 462 13.09 -9.66 -0.34
N ASP A 463 13.14 -9.60 -1.67
CA ASP A 463 13.17 -10.80 -2.54
C ASP A 463 14.51 -10.97 -3.26
N GLY A 464 15.49 -10.12 -2.94
CA GLY A 464 16.86 -10.27 -3.44
C GLY A 464 17.62 -11.43 -2.77
N PRO A 465 18.89 -11.62 -3.17
CA PRO A 465 19.81 -12.58 -2.54
C PRO A 465 19.86 -12.44 -1.02
N LYS A 466 20.23 -13.49 -0.30
CA LYS A 466 20.33 -13.45 1.16
C LYS A 466 21.78 -13.57 1.60
N ILE A 467 22.16 -12.74 2.58
CA ILE A 467 23.41 -12.85 3.33
C ILE A 467 23.01 -12.68 4.79
N TYR A 468 23.16 -13.72 5.61
CA TYR A 468 22.86 -13.69 7.04
C TYR A 468 24.09 -13.41 7.89
N ASN A 469 25.28 -13.77 7.39
CA ASN A 469 26.55 -13.46 8.04
C ASN A 469 27.62 -13.19 6.98
N ILE A 470 28.06 -11.93 6.88
CA ILE A 470 29.09 -11.52 5.90
C ILE A 470 30.38 -12.32 6.08
N LYS A 471 30.85 -12.52 7.32
CA LYS A 471 32.14 -13.16 7.61
C LYS A 471 32.14 -14.64 7.25
N GLU A 472 31.02 -15.32 7.40
CA GLU A 472 30.90 -16.76 7.14
C GLU A 472 30.54 -17.06 5.68
N GLU A 473 29.71 -16.23 5.06
CA GLU A 473 29.16 -16.50 3.72
C GLU A 473 29.95 -15.85 2.58
N ILE A 474 30.74 -14.81 2.86
CA ILE A 474 31.56 -14.10 1.88
C ILE A 474 33.04 -14.24 2.23
N PRO A 475 33.71 -15.34 1.79
CA PRO A 475 35.14 -15.50 1.95
C PRO A 475 35.89 -14.31 1.34
N ASP A 476 36.96 -13.86 2.00
CA ASP A 476 37.78 -12.74 1.53
C ASP A 476 37.04 -11.41 1.33
N PHE A 477 35.96 -11.15 2.08
CA PHE A 477 35.21 -9.88 2.04
C PHE A 477 36.12 -8.63 2.07
N ASP A 478 37.17 -8.65 2.89
CA ASP A 478 38.11 -7.52 3.02
C ASP A 478 38.89 -7.22 1.74
N LYS A 479 39.06 -8.22 0.86
CA LYS A 479 39.76 -8.12 -0.44
C LYS A 479 38.85 -7.65 -1.58
N LEU A 480 37.54 -7.58 -1.37
CA LEU A 480 36.59 -7.08 -2.36
C LEU A 480 36.80 -5.58 -2.62
N SER A 481 36.40 -5.12 -3.80
CA SER A 481 36.34 -3.68 -4.07
C SER A 481 35.30 -3.00 -3.18
N GLU A 482 35.45 -1.69 -2.94
CA GLU A 482 34.49 -0.94 -2.11
C GLU A 482 33.06 -0.99 -2.63
N ASN A 483 32.87 -1.05 -3.95
CA ASN A 483 31.54 -1.20 -4.55
C ASN A 483 30.92 -2.56 -4.23
N GLU A 484 31.70 -3.64 -4.31
CA GLU A 484 31.25 -4.99 -3.98
C GLU A 484 30.96 -5.13 -2.47
N LYS A 485 31.79 -4.52 -1.61
CA LYS A 485 31.54 -4.48 -0.16
C LYS A 485 30.22 -3.80 0.16
N VAL A 486 29.95 -2.64 -0.44
CA VAL A 486 28.69 -1.91 -0.27
C VAL A 486 27.49 -2.75 -0.74
N GLN A 487 27.62 -3.49 -1.85
CA GLN A 487 26.56 -4.38 -2.32
C GLN A 487 26.29 -5.53 -1.33
N CYS A 488 27.33 -6.21 -0.84
CA CYS A 488 27.20 -7.26 0.17
C CYS A 488 26.59 -6.72 1.47
N GLN A 489 27.02 -5.55 1.94
CA GLN A 489 26.44 -4.90 3.13
C GLN A 489 24.97 -4.52 2.93
N PHE A 490 24.59 -4.01 1.75
CA PHE A 490 23.20 -3.73 1.42
C PHE A 490 22.34 -5.01 1.48
N ILE A 491 22.81 -6.09 0.86
CA ILE A 491 22.13 -7.41 0.87
C ILE A 491 21.99 -7.92 2.31
N TYR A 492 23.07 -7.84 3.09
CA TYR A 492 23.07 -8.23 4.50
C TYR A 492 22.05 -7.43 5.32
N LYS A 493 22.08 -6.10 5.24
CA LYS A 493 21.17 -5.23 5.99
C LYS A 493 19.70 -5.46 5.62
N ARG A 494 19.39 -5.64 4.32
CA ARG A 494 18.03 -6.00 3.88
C ARG A 494 17.61 -7.38 4.40
N THR A 495 18.52 -8.35 4.40
CA THR A 495 18.28 -9.70 4.96
C THR A 495 18.03 -9.64 6.46
N ARG A 496 18.86 -8.91 7.21
CA ARG A 496 18.72 -8.66 8.66
C ARG A 496 17.35 -8.09 8.99
N ASN A 497 16.89 -7.06 8.27
CA ASN A 497 15.62 -6.40 8.56
C ASN A 497 14.42 -7.34 8.32
N GLN A 498 14.43 -8.11 7.23
CA GLN A 498 13.39 -9.12 6.98
C GLN A 498 13.43 -10.23 8.03
N TYR A 499 14.62 -10.68 8.44
CA TYR A 499 14.78 -11.69 9.48
C TYR A 499 14.26 -11.19 10.85
N LEU A 500 14.51 -9.92 11.19
CA LEU A 500 13.95 -9.31 12.40
C LEU A 500 12.42 -9.28 12.37
N TRP A 501 11.82 -8.98 11.20
CA TRP A 501 10.37 -9.07 11.03
C TRP A 501 9.84 -10.50 11.22
N GLU A 502 10.47 -11.48 10.57
CA GLU A 502 10.09 -12.89 10.71
C GLU A 502 10.25 -13.38 12.16
N ASN A 503 11.28 -12.94 12.87
CA ASN A 503 11.46 -13.24 14.28
C ASN A 503 10.36 -12.60 15.14
N ALA A 504 10.04 -11.33 14.90
CA ALA A 504 8.96 -10.63 15.60
C ALA A 504 7.59 -11.29 15.37
N LEU A 505 7.34 -11.81 14.15
CA LEU A 505 6.17 -12.65 13.85
C LEU A 505 6.20 -13.95 14.64
N ASN A 506 7.33 -14.66 14.64
CA ASN A 506 7.48 -15.94 15.34
C ASN A 506 7.32 -15.81 16.86
N GLU A 507 7.74 -14.70 17.45
CA GLU A 507 7.58 -14.42 18.88
C GLU A 507 6.12 -14.21 19.28
N ARG A 508 5.31 -13.59 18.40
CA ARG A 508 3.90 -13.25 18.67
C ARG A 508 2.93 -14.34 18.21
N HIS A 509 3.22 -14.95 17.07
CA HIS A 509 2.39 -15.94 16.37
C HIS A 509 3.26 -17.08 15.80
N PRO A 510 3.89 -17.91 16.64
CA PRO A 510 4.72 -19.03 16.20
C PRO A 510 3.93 -20.04 15.34
N GLU A 511 2.62 -20.11 15.49
CA GLU A 511 1.73 -20.93 14.67
C GLU A 511 1.66 -20.48 13.21
N LEU A 512 1.93 -19.21 12.93
CA LEU A 512 1.81 -18.59 11.61
C LEU A 512 3.14 -18.50 10.84
N ILE A 513 4.30 -18.66 11.52
CA ILE A 513 5.64 -18.41 10.94
C ILE A 513 5.95 -19.23 9.68
N VAL A 514 5.34 -20.41 9.54
CA VAL A 514 5.56 -21.27 8.37
C VAL A 514 5.08 -20.63 7.07
N SER A 515 4.17 -19.64 7.12
CA SER A 515 3.79 -18.87 5.93
C SER A 515 4.96 -18.11 5.32
N MET A 516 6.00 -17.81 6.11
CA MET A 516 7.23 -17.16 5.65
C MET A 516 8.26 -18.14 5.10
N ALA A 517 8.00 -19.46 5.14
CA ALA A 517 8.88 -20.44 4.54
C ALA A 517 8.99 -20.23 3.02
N PRO A 518 10.20 -20.32 2.41
CA PRO A 518 10.40 -20.10 0.99
C PRO A 518 9.43 -20.83 0.04
N PRO A 519 9.11 -22.14 0.23
CA PRO A 519 8.15 -22.80 -0.66
C PRO A 519 6.73 -22.23 -0.53
N ILE A 520 6.29 -21.85 0.69
CA ILE A 520 4.95 -21.27 0.88
C ILE A 520 4.87 -19.85 0.28
N LYS A 521 5.94 -19.06 0.45
CA LYS A 521 6.07 -17.75 -0.22
C LYS A 521 5.99 -17.88 -1.74
N LEU A 522 6.63 -18.89 -2.31
CA LEU A 522 6.61 -19.13 -3.76
C LEU A 522 5.24 -19.60 -4.25
N LEU A 523 4.53 -20.43 -3.49
CA LEU A 523 3.15 -20.83 -3.83
C LEU A 523 2.19 -19.64 -3.89
N ARG A 524 2.30 -18.66 -2.99
CA ARG A 524 1.47 -17.44 -3.04
C ARG A 524 1.96 -16.36 -4.01
N SER A 525 3.18 -16.46 -4.54
CA SER A 525 3.80 -15.34 -5.27
C SER A 525 3.08 -14.92 -6.55
N PRO A 526 2.42 -15.80 -7.34
CA PRO A 526 1.61 -15.35 -8.49
C PRO A 526 0.46 -14.43 -8.07
N TYR A 527 -0.26 -14.78 -6.99
CA TYR A 527 -1.32 -13.95 -6.42
C TYR A 527 -0.77 -12.64 -5.84
N ALA A 528 0.34 -12.70 -5.09
CA ALA A 528 0.98 -11.50 -4.57
C ALA A 528 1.44 -10.55 -5.69
N ALA A 529 2.06 -11.06 -6.76
CA ALA A 529 2.45 -10.25 -7.92
C ALA A 529 1.23 -9.64 -8.64
N ALA A 530 0.13 -10.38 -8.77
CA ALA A 530 -1.10 -9.88 -9.35
C ALA A 530 -1.68 -8.70 -8.53
N ASN A 531 -1.67 -8.81 -7.21
CA ASN A 531 -2.12 -7.75 -6.31
C ASN A 531 -1.27 -6.49 -6.39
N GLU A 532 0.03 -6.69 -6.56
CA GLU A 532 1.04 -5.63 -6.46
C GLU A 532 1.44 -5.01 -7.79
N ARG A 533 0.80 -5.45 -8.88
CA ARG A 533 0.94 -4.91 -10.22
C ARG A 533 0.85 -3.38 -10.16
N LYS A 534 1.63 -2.63 -10.93
CA LYS A 534 1.59 -1.16 -10.99
C LYS A 534 1.43 -0.67 -12.43
N THR A 535 2.07 -1.34 -13.38
CA THR A 535 1.98 -1.05 -14.81
C THR A 535 1.31 -2.20 -15.56
N ASP A 536 1.17 -2.03 -16.87
CA ASP A 536 0.65 -3.10 -17.71
C ASP A 536 1.68 -4.22 -17.88
N GLU A 537 2.98 -3.93 -17.96
CA GLU A 537 4.05 -4.92 -18.16
C GLU A 537 4.33 -5.80 -16.93
N ASP A 538 3.85 -5.41 -15.75
CA ASP A 538 4.04 -6.17 -14.51
C ASP A 538 3.35 -7.55 -14.52
N TYR A 539 2.54 -7.87 -15.54
CA TYR A 539 2.07 -9.25 -15.79
C TYR A 539 3.23 -10.23 -15.93
N LEU A 540 4.38 -9.76 -16.45
CA LEU A 540 5.60 -10.56 -16.56
C LEU A 540 6.06 -11.07 -15.19
N LEU A 541 5.82 -10.34 -14.10
CA LEU A 541 6.17 -10.82 -12.76
C LEU A 541 5.27 -11.97 -12.31
N ILE A 542 4.01 -12.00 -12.75
CA ILE A 542 3.08 -13.10 -12.49
C ILE A 542 3.53 -14.34 -13.27
N ASP A 543 3.78 -14.20 -14.57
CA ASP A 543 4.26 -15.30 -15.42
C ASP A 543 5.62 -15.84 -14.96
N GLU A 544 6.54 -14.97 -14.53
CA GLU A 544 7.82 -15.38 -13.96
C GLU A 544 7.63 -16.26 -12.71
N ASN A 545 6.72 -15.86 -11.81
CA ASN A 545 6.38 -16.66 -10.63
C ASN A 545 5.75 -18.02 -11.00
N LEU A 546 4.88 -18.06 -12.02
CA LEU A 546 4.31 -19.32 -12.52
C LEU A 546 5.37 -20.24 -13.12
N LEU A 547 6.34 -19.69 -13.86
CA LEU A 547 7.46 -20.46 -14.43
C LEU A 547 8.42 -20.95 -13.35
N GLN A 548 8.66 -20.17 -12.29
CA GLN A 548 9.44 -20.63 -11.14
C GLN A 548 8.74 -21.78 -10.40
N LEU A 549 7.42 -21.70 -10.22
CA LEU A 549 6.63 -22.80 -9.68
C LEU A 549 6.77 -24.07 -10.51
N ARG A 550 6.69 -23.95 -11.85
CA ARG A 550 6.89 -25.07 -12.77
C ARG A 550 8.22 -25.79 -12.53
N GLN A 551 9.30 -25.04 -12.32
CA GLN A 551 10.65 -25.61 -12.17
C GLN A 551 10.81 -26.48 -10.93
N ILE A 552 10.03 -26.23 -9.88
CA ILE A 552 10.13 -26.95 -8.60
C ILE A 552 8.87 -27.76 -8.25
N TRP A 553 7.90 -27.84 -9.16
CA TRP A 553 6.58 -28.41 -8.89
C TRP A 553 6.65 -29.86 -8.38
N GLU A 554 7.50 -30.68 -9.00
CA GLU A 554 7.72 -32.07 -8.59
C GLU A 554 8.20 -32.16 -7.13
N GLU A 555 9.04 -31.22 -6.69
CA GLU A 555 9.51 -31.16 -5.31
C GLU A 555 8.43 -30.67 -4.34
N LEU A 556 7.61 -29.69 -4.75
CA LEU A 556 6.44 -29.26 -3.98
C LEU A 556 5.46 -30.43 -3.78
N PHE A 557 5.22 -31.23 -4.82
CA PHE A 557 4.37 -32.42 -4.75
C PHE A 557 4.94 -33.51 -3.85
N LYS A 558 6.24 -33.86 -4.00
CA LYS A 558 6.93 -34.83 -3.13
C LYS A 558 6.83 -34.47 -1.64
N ASN A 559 6.84 -33.17 -1.33
CA ASN A 559 6.67 -32.64 0.02
C ASN A 559 5.19 -32.43 0.41
N LYS A 560 4.23 -32.84 -0.43
CA LYS A 560 2.77 -32.68 -0.25
C LYS A 560 2.31 -31.23 -0.04
N LEU A 561 3.04 -30.25 -0.58
CA LEU A 561 2.66 -28.84 -0.50
C LEU A 561 1.61 -28.47 -1.57
N VAL A 562 1.52 -29.27 -2.63
CA VAL A 562 0.51 -29.22 -3.69
C VAL A 562 -0.14 -30.60 -3.85
N SER A 563 -1.37 -30.65 -4.38
CA SER A 563 -2.14 -31.89 -4.51
C SER A 563 -1.83 -32.66 -5.80
N GLU A 564 -1.46 -31.97 -6.87
CA GLU A 564 -1.25 -32.56 -8.20
C GLU A 564 0.22 -32.85 -8.48
N GLU A 565 0.50 -34.05 -9.00
CA GLU A 565 1.86 -34.47 -9.37
C GLU A 565 2.39 -33.67 -10.56
N LYS A 566 1.53 -33.46 -11.57
CA LYS A 566 1.89 -32.73 -12.78
C LYS A 566 1.54 -31.26 -12.61
N PHE A 567 2.42 -30.41 -13.13
CA PHE A 567 2.15 -28.97 -13.15
C PHE A 567 0.91 -28.67 -14.03
N PRO A 568 -0.12 -27.96 -13.53
CA PRO A 568 -1.41 -27.82 -14.22
C PRO A 568 -1.41 -26.95 -15.48
N LEU A 569 -0.32 -26.22 -15.72
CA LEU A 569 -0.18 -25.29 -16.84
C LEU A 569 0.80 -25.82 -17.87
N GLU A 570 0.45 -25.67 -19.14
CA GLU A 570 1.32 -26.04 -20.27
C GLU A 570 1.97 -24.79 -20.86
N TYR A 571 3.24 -24.92 -21.24
CA TYR A 571 4.01 -23.85 -21.87
C TYR A 571 4.82 -24.43 -23.03
N THR A 572 4.75 -23.80 -24.19
CA THR A 572 5.63 -24.09 -25.32
C THR A 572 7.02 -23.48 -25.08
N GLU A 573 8.05 -24.02 -25.75
CA GLU A 573 9.40 -23.44 -25.69
C GLU A 573 9.42 -21.99 -26.20
N GLU A 574 8.59 -21.69 -27.20
CA GLU A 574 8.44 -20.34 -27.75
C GLU A 574 7.87 -19.36 -26.71
N GLN A 575 6.86 -19.77 -25.94
CA GLN A 575 6.29 -18.93 -24.87
C GLN A 575 7.31 -18.63 -23.79
N ILE A 576 8.10 -19.63 -23.37
CA ILE A 576 9.16 -19.45 -22.36
C ILE A 576 10.22 -18.48 -22.87
N LYS A 577 10.67 -18.64 -24.13
CA LYS A 577 11.65 -17.74 -24.74
C LYS A 577 11.11 -16.32 -24.86
N LYS A 578 9.87 -16.16 -25.35
CA LYS A 578 9.20 -14.87 -25.46
C LYS A 578 9.11 -14.15 -24.12
N HIS A 579 8.73 -14.87 -23.06
CA HIS A 579 8.70 -14.35 -21.69
C HIS A 579 10.08 -13.89 -21.23
N ALA A 580 11.12 -14.72 -21.41
CA ALA A 580 12.49 -14.38 -21.01
C ALA A 580 12.99 -13.10 -21.71
N ASP A 581 12.76 -12.98 -23.02
CA ASP A 581 13.13 -11.81 -23.81
C ASP A 581 12.36 -10.55 -23.36
N ALA A 582 11.06 -10.68 -23.04
CA ALA A 582 10.24 -9.59 -22.56
C ALA A 582 10.63 -9.12 -21.14
N LEU A 583 10.92 -10.07 -20.24
CA LEU A 583 11.37 -9.77 -18.88
C LEU A 583 12.74 -9.09 -18.89
N ALA A 584 13.68 -9.54 -19.73
CA ALA A 584 14.97 -8.89 -19.89
C ALA A 584 14.83 -7.42 -20.35
N LYS A 585 13.95 -7.16 -21.33
CA LYS A 585 13.62 -5.80 -21.78
C LYS A 585 12.99 -4.95 -20.68
N LEU A 586 12.09 -5.53 -19.87
CA LEU A 586 11.50 -4.83 -18.73
C LEU A 586 12.57 -4.46 -17.70
N GLN A 587 13.48 -5.38 -17.36
CA GLN A 587 14.58 -5.12 -16.43
C GLN A 587 15.52 -4.03 -16.95
N GLU A 588 15.90 -4.08 -18.23
CA GLU A 588 16.70 -3.04 -18.88
C GLU A 588 15.99 -1.68 -18.79
N LYS A 589 14.69 -1.63 -19.12
CA LYS A 589 13.86 -0.42 -19.00
C LYS A 589 13.85 0.12 -17.57
N LEU A 590 13.67 -0.73 -16.56
CA LEU A 590 13.63 -0.32 -15.15
C LEU A 590 14.97 0.24 -14.65
N VAL A 591 16.09 -0.28 -15.15
CA VAL A 591 17.43 0.18 -14.78
C VAL A 591 17.81 1.48 -15.51
N THR A 592 17.43 1.60 -16.78
CA THR A 592 17.79 2.73 -17.64
C THR A 592 16.85 3.92 -17.52
N THR A 593 15.58 3.68 -17.17
CA THR A 593 14.57 4.74 -17.04
C THR A 593 14.61 5.30 -15.62
N PRO A 594 14.99 6.57 -15.46
CA PRO A 594 14.99 7.18 -14.15
C PRO A 594 13.57 7.31 -13.58
N PHE A 595 13.44 7.17 -12.26
CA PHE A 595 12.15 7.24 -11.57
C PHE A 595 11.10 6.22 -12.10
N ALA A 596 11.53 5.14 -12.77
CA ALA A 596 10.60 4.12 -13.26
C ALA A 596 9.79 3.47 -12.12
N ALA A 597 10.43 3.26 -10.97
CA ALA A 597 9.78 2.70 -9.78
C ALA A 597 8.63 3.57 -9.24
N THR A 598 8.70 4.89 -9.43
CA THR A 598 7.65 5.86 -9.06
C THR A 598 6.80 6.27 -10.26
N GLN A 599 6.92 5.58 -11.40
CA GLN A 599 6.22 5.88 -12.66
C GLN A 599 6.46 7.34 -13.12
N GLY A 600 7.68 7.84 -12.92
CA GLY A 600 8.05 9.20 -13.28
C GLY A 600 7.57 10.26 -12.29
N TRP A 601 6.97 9.91 -11.15
CA TRP A 601 6.70 10.88 -10.09
C TRP A 601 7.98 11.21 -9.31
N VAL A 602 8.21 12.49 -9.07
CA VAL A 602 9.36 13.02 -8.35
C VAL A 602 8.85 13.99 -7.27
N PRO A 603 9.34 13.89 -6.02
CA PRO A 603 9.05 14.88 -4.99
C PRO A 603 9.37 16.30 -5.47
N GLN A 604 8.53 17.28 -5.14
CA GLN A 604 8.61 18.62 -5.74
C GLN A 604 9.96 19.31 -5.47
N ASP A 605 10.51 19.15 -4.26
CA ASP A 605 11.82 19.69 -3.90
C ASP A 605 12.95 19.09 -4.75
N MET A 606 12.93 17.77 -4.96
CA MET A 606 13.88 17.08 -5.83
C MET A 606 13.67 17.50 -7.30
N PHE A 607 12.42 17.61 -7.75
CA PHE A 607 12.10 18.03 -9.11
C PHE A 607 12.66 19.43 -9.39
N ASP A 608 12.40 20.40 -8.51
CA ASP A 608 12.86 21.78 -8.64
C ASP A 608 14.39 21.86 -8.66
N ASN A 609 15.07 21.07 -7.82
CA ASN A 609 16.53 20.98 -7.80
C ASN A 609 17.11 20.38 -9.09
N LEU A 610 16.47 19.34 -9.64
CA LEU A 610 16.90 18.72 -10.90
C LEU A 610 16.68 19.65 -12.10
N VAL A 611 15.61 20.44 -12.10
CA VAL A 611 15.37 21.49 -13.11
C VAL A 611 16.41 22.60 -12.97
N LYS A 612 16.62 23.12 -11.75
CA LYS A 612 17.57 24.21 -11.47
C LYS A 612 19.01 23.85 -11.82
N SER A 613 19.40 22.59 -11.63
CA SER A 613 20.73 22.07 -11.99
C SER A 613 20.88 21.77 -13.50
N GLY A 614 19.81 21.90 -14.29
CA GLY A 614 19.81 21.55 -15.71
C GLY A 614 19.92 20.06 -16.01
N LEU A 615 19.76 19.21 -14.98
CA LEU A 615 19.73 17.76 -15.14
C LEU A 615 18.38 17.30 -15.70
N LEU A 616 17.29 17.99 -15.37
CA LEU A 616 15.96 17.73 -15.91
C LEU A 616 15.60 18.80 -16.93
N ILE A 617 15.37 18.38 -18.19
CA ILE A 617 15.11 19.28 -19.32
C ILE A 617 13.66 19.10 -19.76
N LYS A 618 12.97 20.22 -19.93
CA LYS A 618 11.62 20.27 -20.48
C LYS A 618 11.67 20.19 -22.00
N ASP A 619 10.91 19.29 -22.60
CA ASP A 619 10.78 19.15 -24.04
C ASP A 619 9.69 20.07 -24.63
N ALA A 620 9.54 20.03 -25.95
CA ALA A 620 8.56 20.86 -26.68
C ALA A 620 7.10 20.51 -26.35
N ASN A 621 6.83 19.28 -25.91
CA ASN A 621 5.50 18.82 -25.51
C ASN A 621 5.17 19.20 -24.05
N GLY A 622 6.17 19.70 -23.32
CA GLY A 622 6.06 20.10 -21.93
C GLY A 622 6.35 18.99 -20.92
N ASP A 623 6.78 17.82 -21.40
CA ASP A 623 7.27 16.70 -20.60
C ASP A 623 8.74 16.93 -20.22
N TYR A 624 9.24 16.17 -19.25
CA TYR A 624 10.58 16.28 -18.71
C TYR A 624 11.36 14.99 -18.93
N SER A 625 12.64 15.14 -19.28
CA SER A 625 13.58 14.04 -19.41
C SER A 625 14.91 14.38 -18.73
N LEU A 626 15.63 13.36 -18.27
CA LEU A 626 16.96 13.57 -17.73
C LEU A 626 17.97 13.75 -18.85
N LYS A 627 18.87 14.72 -18.67
CA LYS A 627 19.94 15.04 -19.62
C LYS A 627 20.87 13.83 -19.79
N PRO A 628 21.16 13.43 -21.05
CA PRO A 628 22.10 12.35 -21.32
C PRO A 628 23.48 12.59 -20.69
N ALA A 629 24.11 11.55 -20.17
CA ALA A 629 25.40 11.63 -19.47
C ALA A 629 26.54 12.24 -20.33
N THR A 630 26.43 12.17 -21.66
CA THR A 630 27.40 12.72 -22.62
C THR A 630 27.42 14.26 -22.69
N GLU A 631 26.43 14.93 -22.13
CA GLU A 631 26.29 16.40 -22.18
C GLU A 631 26.22 17.05 -20.79
N GLN A 632 26.51 16.30 -19.73
CA GLN A 632 26.56 16.84 -18.37
C GLN A 632 27.81 17.73 -18.21
N PRO A 633 27.70 18.91 -17.56
CA PRO A 633 28.87 19.74 -17.30
C PRO A 633 29.90 18.93 -16.51
N LYS A 634 31.17 18.93 -16.94
CA LYS A 634 32.26 18.42 -16.11
C LYS A 634 32.20 19.18 -14.78
N ALA A 635 32.07 18.46 -13.67
CA ALA A 635 32.19 19.06 -12.36
C ALA A 635 33.51 19.84 -12.31
N GLU A 636 33.42 21.17 -12.20
CA GLU A 636 34.57 22.00 -11.91
C GLU A 636 35.12 21.54 -10.56
N LYS A 637 36.30 20.91 -10.59
CA LYS A 637 37.10 20.75 -9.39
C LYS A 637 37.42 22.17 -8.92
N SER A 638 36.71 22.66 -7.91
CA SER A 638 37.14 23.81 -7.13
C SER A 638 38.49 23.44 -6.51
N ALA A 639 39.57 23.89 -7.15
CA ALA A 639 40.88 23.91 -6.55
C ALA A 639 40.87 24.98 -5.46
N GLU A 640 40.48 24.61 -4.24
CA GLU A 640 40.91 25.35 -3.05
C GLU A 640 42.38 25.03 -2.81
N GLU A 641 43.24 25.97 -3.19
CA GLU A 641 44.61 26.04 -2.70
C GLU A 641 44.61 26.15 -1.17
N PRO A 642 45.44 25.37 -0.46
CA PRO A 642 45.59 25.53 0.98
C PRO A 642 46.37 26.82 1.25
N LYS A 643 45.68 27.87 1.72
CA LYS A 643 46.35 29.01 2.33
C LYS A 643 46.99 28.57 3.65
N LYS A 644 48.32 28.49 3.66
CA LYS A 644 49.15 28.53 4.86
C LYS A 644 49.00 29.90 5.54
N GLN A 645 48.36 29.93 6.70
CA GLN A 645 48.87 30.41 8.01
C GLN A 645 47.71 30.57 8.98
#